data_AF-A0A5T1I8E4-F1
#
_entry.id   AF-A0A5T1I8E4-F1
#
_cell.length_a   1.000
_cell.length_b   1.000
_cell.length_c   1.000
_cell.angle_alpha   90.00
_cell.angle_beta   90.00
_cell.angle_gamma   90.00
#
_symmetry.space_group_name_H-M   'P 1'
#
loop_
_entity.id
_entity.type
_entity.pdbx_description
1 polymer ?
#
loop_
_entity_poly.entity_id
_entity_poly.type
_entity_poly.pdbx_seq_one_letter_code
_entity_poly.pdbx_strand_id
1 'polypeptide(L)'
;MQRQSPKQILKKLEVKAKEEEKNKLAKLKIFLGYAAGSGKTYAMLSEARTLRDNGVDVVLGYIEPHDRPETMALTQGFESIANLEIPYKNIVLKEFDLDATLKRKPALVLVDELAHTNAKGLRNEKRFQDIEELLKAGIDVYTTLNIQHLESLNDLVANISKIEVKERIPDRIFDEADQVELVDIEPNKLLKRMQDGKIYKEKQAKLALENFFRQERLIALREIALRRLASRVNLRASEQRLINDDLAYHTGEHILVCINASNAKVIRAAARLALAFHAKLSALYIKNPNIKEEKALEENIELAKSFDAEIISVYDDDIARQIAEYSSLSNVSKIVLGKNKDKKKFKEEIFEAVAKKAPNIDLYLVNENQISTPKIRSKKGFDFLGFLKITGVLLLATFIAFVFHKFNTQPSNIVMIFILAVFASSFISDNKIFAFYSSLVSVLIYNFFFLEPIFSLKVHDSGNIITFTTMFIVGFLTAVFTRRLKLQSKELTKRAYRTAILLENSEKLARVKSKQELWEQLGNQALKLLNLPIIIYPINKNNILSKPLLFFNDDKQMLKNCFSADEIAIAQWVATNKERAGVCTNTLPNANAMYLPIEDGEKTKGVIGIVLKEKRPLQDFQYEILSALLNEAGVRTRDIFLL
;
A
#
# COMPACT_ATOMS: atom_id res chain seq x y z
N MET A 1 -25.09 -7.64 6.01
CA MET A 1 -24.98 -6.40 5.20
C MET A 1 -24.18 -5.38 5.98
N GLN A 2 -22.93 -5.12 5.58
CA GLN A 2 -22.10 -4.09 6.20
C GLN A 2 -22.63 -2.72 5.76
N ARG A 3 -22.95 -1.84 6.71
CA ARG A 3 -23.40 -0.47 6.43
C ARG A 3 -22.26 0.29 5.74
N GLN A 4 -22.46 0.71 4.49
CA GLN A 4 -21.51 1.58 3.78
C GLN A 4 -21.34 2.89 4.58
N SER A 5 -20.11 3.38 4.67
CA SER A 5 -19.83 4.62 5.40
C SER A 5 -20.44 5.83 4.70
N PRO A 6 -20.88 6.89 5.42
CA PRO A 6 -21.44 8.10 4.81
C PRO A 6 -20.53 8.74 3.75
N LYS A 7 -19.20 8.62 3.91
CA LYS A 7 -18.21 9.10 2.92
C LYS A 7 -18.25 8.33 1.61
N GLN A 8 -18.48 7.01 1.66
CA GLN A 8 -18.60 6.17 0.45
C GLN A 8 -19.88 6.49 -0.32
N ILE A 9 -20.98 6.75 0.39
CA ILE A 9 -22.27 7.13 -0.21
C ILE A 9 -22.16 8.50 -0.89
N LEU A 10 -21.55 9.49 -0.23
CA LEU A 10 -21.33 10.82 -0.81
C LEU A 10 -20.50 10.74 -2.10
N LYS A 11 -19.37 10.01 -2.06
CA LYS A 11 -18.50 9.82 -3.23
C LYS A 11 -19.24 9.14 -4.39
N LYS A 12 -20.11 8.18 -4.10
CA LYS A 12 -20.95 7.50 -5.11
C LYS A 12 -21.98 8.44 -5.74
N LEU A 13 -22.61 9.30 -4.95
CA LEU A 13 -23.56 10.32 -5.44
C LEU A 13 -22.86 11.39 -6.28
N GLU A 14 -21.67 11.85 -5.88
CA GLU A 14 -20.87 12.81 -6.66
C GLU A 14 -20.48 12.25 -8.04
N VAL A 15 -20.06 10.98 -8.10
CA VAL A 15 -19.68 10.33 -9.37
C VAL A 15 -20.91 10.14 -10.25
N LYS A 16 -22.06 9.71 -9.70
CA LYS A 16 -23.31 9.58 -10.46
C LYS A 16 -23.81 10.91 -11.01
N ALA A 17 -23.82 11.97 -10.19
CA ALA A 17 -24.24 13.31 -10.63
C ALA A 17 -23.36 13.84 -11.78
N LYS A 18 -22.04 13.62 -11.69
CA LYS A 18 -21.10 13.97 -12.76
C LYS A 18 -21.37 13.19 -14.05
N GLU A 19 -21.72 11.91 -13.98
CA GLU A 19 -22.00 11.09 -15.16
C GLU A 19 -23.31 11.51 -15.86
N GLU A 20 -24.34 11.85 -15.08
CA GLU A 20 -25.61 12.37 -15.60
C GLU A 20 -25.47 13.75 -16.26
N GLU A 21 -24.66 14.64 -15.69
CA GLU A 21 -24.29 15.91 -16.33
C GLU A 21 -23.48 15.69 -17.60
N LYS A 22 -22.50 14.77 -17.57
CA LYS A 22 -21.64 14.48 -18.72
C LYS A 22 -22.41 13.92 -19.92
N ASN A 23 -23.42 13.08 -19.68
CA ASN A 23 -24.27 12.54 -20.75
C ASN A 23 -25.12 13.61 -21.47
N LYS A 24 -25.29 14.79 -20.88
CA LYS A 24 -26.00 15.93 -21.48
C LYS A 24 -25.06 16.93 -22.20
N LEU A 25 -23.75 16.80 -22.01
CA LEU A 25 -22.74 17.67 -22.60
C LEU A 25 -22.29 17.15 -23.96
N ALA A 26 -21.72 18.06 -24.77
CA ALA A 26 -21.10 17.70 -26.04
C ALA A 26 -19.90 16.78 -25.84
N LYS A 27 -19.64 15.93 -26.83
CA LYS A 27 -18.71 14.82 -26.77
C LYS A 27 -17.43 15.09 -27.53
N LEU A 28 -16.31 14.71 -26.91
CA LEU A 28 -14.99 14.71 -27.54
C LEU A 28 -14.58 13.29 -27.95
N LYS A 29 -14.32 13.08 -29.23
CA LYS A 29 -13.68 11.86 -29.73
C LYS A 29 -12.27 12.14 -30.22
N ILE A 30 -11.29 11.38 -29.72
CA ILE A 30 -9.88 11.49 -30.14
C ILE A 30 -9.47 10.24 -30.90
N PHE A 31 -8.98 10.43 -32.13
CA PHE A 31 -8.30 9.40 -32.90
C PHE A 31 -6.81 9.43 -32.54
N LEU A 32 -6.40 8.47 -31.70
CA LEU A 32 -5.04 8.35 -31.21
C LEU A 32 -4.19 7.54 -32.20
N GLY A 33 -2.97 8.01 -32.46
CA GLY A 33 -1.95 7.24 -33.19
C GLY A 33 -0.63 7.28 -32.45
N TYR A 34 0.21 6.27 -32.68
CA TYR A 34 1.54 6.24 -32.08
C TYR A 34 2.59 7.02 -32.91
N ALA A 35 2.28 7.36 -34.16
CA ALA A 35 3.15 8.10 -35.07
C ALA A 35 2.35 8.80 -36.18
N ALA A 36 2.97 9.77 -36.85
CA ALA A 36 2.44 10.35 -38.08
C ALA A 36 2.33 9.29 -39.19
N GLY A 37 1.27 9.38 -39.99
CA GLY A 37 1.01 8.41 -41.07
C GLY A 37 0.29 7.12 -40.65
N SER A 38 -0.10 6.98 -39.38
CA SER A 38 -0.92 5.85 -38.91
C SER A 38 -2.35 5.82 -39.48
N GLY A 39 -2.82 6.92 -40.07
CA GLY A 39 -4.14 7.01 -40.70
C GLY A 39 -5.21 7.75 -39.91
N LYS A 40 -4.85 8.45 -38.82
CA LYS A 40 -5.81 9.15 -37.93
C LYS A 40 -6.82 10.04 -38.67
N THR A 41 -6.33 10.97 -39.50
CA THR A 41 -7.17 11.88 -40.28
C THR A 41 -8.10 11.14 -41.25
N TYR A 42 -7.62 10.04 -41.85
CA TYR A 42 -8.43 9.21 -42.73
C TYR A 42 -9.55 8.50 -41.96
N ALA A 43 -9.24 7.89 -40.81
CA ALA A 43 -10.21 7.24 -39.95
C ALA A 43 -11.28 8.24 -39.47
N MET A 44 -10.84 9.42 -38.99
CA MET A 44 -11.72 10.51 -38.58
C MET A 44 -12.68 10.94 -39.69
N LEU A 45 -12.17 11.20 -40.91
CA LEU A 45 -12.99 11.60 -42.05
C LEU A 45 -13.92 10.47 -42.53
N SER A 46 -13.47 9.22 -42.51
CA SER A 46 -14.27 8.06 -42.91
C SER A 46 -15.48 7.88 -42.00
N GLU A 47 -15.29 8.01 -40.70
CA GLU A 47 -16.38 7.93 -39.73
C GLU A 47 -17.31 9.14 -39.82
N ALA A 48 -16.75 10.35 -39.93
CA ALA A 48 -17.50 11.58 -40.14
C ALA A 48 -18.40 11.51 -41.38
N ARG A 49 -17.92 10.87 -42.46
CA ARG A 49 -18.71 10.68 -43.69
C ARG A 49 -19.92 9.79 -43.44
N THR A 50 -19.73 8.71 -42.68
CA THR A 50 -20.82 7.82 -42.29
C THR A 50 -21.88 8.56 -41.47
N LEU A 51 -21.47 9.44 -40.55
CA LEU A 51 -22.39 10.27 -39.76
C LEU A 51 -23.15 11.29 -40.62
N ARG A 52 -22.45 11.97 -41.53
CA ARG A 52 -23.06 12.91 -42.47
C ARG A 52 -24.07 12.22 -43.38
N ASP A 53 -23.72 11.05 -43.92
CA ASP A 53 -24.59 10.27 -44.80
C ASP A 53 -25.83 9.75 -44.04
N ASN A 54 -25.74 9.63 -42.70
CA ASN A 54 -26.87 9.37 -41.80
C ASN A 54 -27.63 10.65 -41.35
N GLY A 55 -27.32 11.81 -41.92
CA GLY A 55 -28.02 13.08 -41.69
C GLY A 55 -27.50 13.94 -40.54
N VAL A 56 -26.34 13.63 -39.95
CA VAL A 56 -25.71 14.50 -38.94
C VAL A 56 -25.11 15.75 -39.61
N ASP A 57 -25.31 16.93 -39.02
CA ASP A 57 -24.69 18.19 -39.47
C ASP A 57 -23.20 18.21 -39.11
N VAL A 58 -22.36 17.80 -40.07
CA VAL A 58 -20.90 17.68 -39.92
C VAL A 58 -20.19 18.74 -40.74
N VAL A 59 -19.32 19.51 -40.08
CA VAL A 59 -18.52 20.58 -40.70
C VAL A 59 -17.02 20.32 -40.53
N LEU A 60 -16.24 20.61 -41.56
CA LEU A 60 -14.77 20.63 -41.46
C LEU A 60 -14.33 21.96 -40.87
N GLY A 61 -13.78 21.93 -39.66
CA GLY A 61 -13.22 23.11 -39.00
C GLY A 61 -11.77 23.32 -39.44
N TYR A 62 -10.93 22.33 -39.17
CA TYR A 62 -9.54 22.34 -39.60
C TYR A 62 -9.09 20.92 -39.96
N ILE A 63 -8.57 20.74 -41.16
CA ILE A 63 -7.97 19.49 -41.62
C ILE A 63 -6.57 19.82 -42.12
N GLU A 64 -5.57 19.10 -41.58
CA GLU A 64 -4.18 19.33 -41.95
C GLU A 64 -3.98 19.00 -43.44
N PRO A 65 -3.51 19.95 -44.26
CA PRO A 65 -3.32 19.75 -45.69
C PRO A 65 -2.12 18.82 -45.93
N HIS A 66 -2.38 17.53 -46.03
CA HIS A 66 -1.39 16.53 -46.41
C HIS A 66 -1.43 16.27 -47.92
N ASP A 67 -0.27 15.90 -48.52
CA ASP A 67 -0.15 15.45 -49.92
C ASP A 67 -0.76 14.05 -50.16
N ARG A 68 -1.92 13.77 -49.56
CA ARG A 68 -2.60 12.46 -49.60
C ARG A 68 -3.90 12.58 -50.41
N PRO A 69 -3.89 12.27 -51.72
CA PRO A 69 -5.07 12.43 -52.58
C PRO A 69 -6.27 11.61 -52.08
N GLU A 70 -6.04 10.41 -51.53
CA GLU A 70 -7.10 9.58 -50.94
C GLU A 70 -7.77 10.24 -49.73
N THR A 71 -7.02 10.96 -48.88
CA THR A 71 -7.57 11.65 -47.71
C THR A 71 -8.30 12.92 -48.12
N MET A 72 -7.77 13.68 -49.09
CA MET A 72 -8.43 14.87 -49.63
C MET A 72 -9.69 14.53 -50.44
N ALA A 73 -9.77 13.35 -51.03
CA ALA A 73 -11.01 12.88 -51.66
C ALA A 73 -12.14 12.69 -50.63
N LEU A 74 -11.82 12.38 -49.37
CA LEU A 74 -12.83 12.25 -48.31
C LEU A 74 -13.37 13.61 -47.84
N THR A 75 -12.64 14.71 -48.03
CA THR A 75 -13.15 16.05 -47.67
C THR A 75 -14.17 16.58 -48.68
N GLN A 76 -14.26 15.97 -49.87
CA GLN A 76 -15.23 16.37 -50.89
C GLN A 76 -16.67 16.12 -50.43
N GLY A 77 -17.51 17.14 -50.61
CA GLY A 77 -18.93 17.09 -50.21
C GLY A 77 -19.18 17.39 -48.73
N PHE A 78 -18.17 17.79 -47.96
CA PHE A 78 -18.40 18.42 -46.66
C PHE A 78 -18.46 19.95 -46.80
N GLU A 79 -19.27 20.57 -45.96
CA GLU A 79 -19.14 22.01 -45.68
C GLU A 79 -17.83 22.24 -44.91
N SER A 80 -17.05 23.24 -45.31
CA SER A 80 -15.78 23.60 -44.67
C SER A 80 -15.81 25.05 -44.24
N ILE A 81 -15.36 25.31 -43.03
CA ILE A 81 -15.10 26.66 -42.53
C ILE A 81 -13.78 27.13 -43.15
N ALA A 82 -13.74 28.39 -43.58
CA ALA A 82 -12.52 28.96 -44.15
C ALA A 82 -11.48 29.18 -43.05
N ASN A 83 -10.24 28.74 -43.29
CA ASN A 83 -9.14 28.92 -42.34
C ASN A 83 -8.76 30.41 -42.24
N LEU A 84 -8.34 30.84 -41.06
CA LEU A 84 -7.72 32.14 -40.86
C LEU A 84 -6.32 32.14 -41.46
N GLU A 85 -5.98 33.18 -42.22
CA GLU A 85 -4.64 33.36 -42.79
C GLU A 85 -3.85 34.40 -41.98
N ILE A 86 -2.81 33.94 -41.27
CA ILE A 86 -2.01 34.78 -40.37
C ILE A 86 -0.57 34.86 -40.88
N PRO A 87 -0.07 36.06 -41.25
CA PRO A 87 1.32 36.21 -41.69
C PRO A 87 2.28 36.09 -40.49
N TYR A 88 3.24 35.17 -40.57
CA TYR A 88 4.24 34.95 -39.53
C TYR A 88 5.61 34.64 -40.13
N LYS A 89 6.63 35.46 -39.83
CA LYS A 89 8.04 35.25 -40.22
C LYS A 89 8.23 34.74 -41.67
N ASN A 90 7.60 35.43 -42.64
CA ASN A 90 7.63 35.17 -44.08
C ASN A 90 6.84 33.94 -44.59
N ILE A 91 6.02 33.30 -43.75
CA ILE A 91 5.04 32.28 -44.15
C ILE A 91 3.63 32.70 -43.74
N VAL A 92 2.63 32.27 -44.51
CA VAL A 92 1.21 32.42 -44.14
C VAL A 92 0.79 31.16 -43.41
N LEU A 93 0.49 31.29 -42.12
CA LEU A 93 -0.05 30.21 -41.31
C LEU A 93 -1.55 30.12 -41.52
N LYS A 94 -2.05 28.90 -41.72
CA LYS A 94 -3.48 28.61 -41.77
C LYS A 94 -3.93 28.12 -40.40
N GLU A 95 -4.85 28.84 -39.79
CA GLU A 95 -5.37 28.52 -38.46
C GLU A 95 -6.87 28.25 -38.46
N PHE A 96 -7.31 27.54 -37.43
CA PHE A 96 -8.72 27.23 -37.22
C PHE A 96 -9.52 28.48 -36.83
N ASP A 97 -10.65 28.72 -37.51
CA ASP A 97 -11.57 29.82 -37.16
C ASP A 97 -12.59 29.36 -36.12
N LEU A 98 -12.24 29.53 -34.84
CA LEU A 98 -13.12 29.20 -33.71
C LEU A 98 -14.41 30.02 -33.74
N ASP A 99 -14.33 31.33 -34.00
CA ASP A 99 -15.47 32.24 -33.90
C ASP A 99 -16.49 31.97 -35.01
N ALA A 100 -16.03 31.70 -36.24
CA ALA A 100 -16.92 31.28 -37.33
C ALA A 100 -17.60 29.94 -37.01
N THR A 101 -16.88 29.00 -36.40
CA THR A 101 -17.43 27.69 -35.99
C THR A 101 -18.50 27.84 -34.91
N LEU A 102 -18.23 28.63 -33.88
CA LEU A 102 -19.20 28.93 -32.81
C LEU A 102 -20.44 29.66 -33.33
N LYS A 103 -20.29 30.46 -34.39
CA LYS A 103 -21.41 31.16 -35.03
C LYS A 103 -22.24 30.22 -35.91
N ARG A 104 -21.60 29.26 -36.58
CA ARG A 104 -22.25 28.24 -37.43
C ARG A 104 -22.99 27.17 -36.61
N LYS A 105 -22.51 26.85 -35.40
CA LYS A 105 -23.08 25.85 -34.48
C LYS A 105 -23.43 24.51 -35.14
N PRO A 106 -22.46 23.80 -35.76
CA PRO A 106 -22.72 22.46 -36.29
C PRO A 106 -23.01 21.46 -35.17
N ALA A 107 -23.60 20.32 -35.51
CA ALA A 107 -23.74 19.21 -34.55
C ALA A 107 -22.37 18.58 -34.24
N LEU A 108 -21.53 18.43 -35.27
CA LEU A 108 -20.18 17.89 -35.16
C LEU A 108 -19.19 18.73 -35.98
N VAL A 109 -18.04 19.07 -35.39
CA VAL A 109 -16.91 19.68 -36.11
C VAL A 109 -15.67 18.80 -36.06
N LEU A 110 -14.97 18.70 -37.20
CA LEU A 110 -13.68 18.00 -37.29
C LEU A 110 -12.53 19.01 -37.16
N VAL A 111 -11.64 18.76 -36.20
CA VAL A 111 -10.50 19.64 -35.90
C VAL A 111 -9.24 18.78 -35.72
N ASP A 112 -8.38 18.75 -36.74
CA ASP A 112 -7.14 17.97 -36.71
C ASP A 112 -6.08 18.58 -35.76
N GLU A 113 -5.13 17.74 -35.33
CA GLU A 113 -3.98 18.11 -34.49
C GLU A 113 -4.30 18.77 -33.14
N LEU A 114 -4.89 18.01 -32.21
CA LEU A 114 -5.27 18.47 -30.87
C LEU A 114 -4.14 19.20 -30.09
N ALA A 115 -2.88 18.83 -30.34
CA ALA A 115 -1.72 19.38 -29.63
C ALA A 115 -1.16 20.69 -30.20
N HIS A 116 -1.70 21.14 -31.34
CA HIS A 116 -1.22 22.31 -32.07
C HIS A 116 -1.16 23.56 -31.20
N THR A 117 -0.10 24.34 -31.42
CA THR A 117 0.08 25.65 -30.80
C THR A 117 -0.40 26.73 -31.76
N ASN A 118 -1.48 27.41 -31.39
CA ASN A 118 -2.09 28.43 -32.23
C ASN A 118 -1.13 29.60 -32.48
N ALA A 119 -1.26 30.22 -33.65
CA ALA A 119 -0.51 31.42 -33.99
C ALA A 119 -0.68 32.55 -32.94
N LYS A 120 0.40 33.30 -32.70
CA LYS A 120 0.40 34.40 -31.72
C LYS A 120 -0.64 35.46 -32.09
N GLY A 121 -1.45 35.87 -31.12
CA GLY A 121 -2.48 36.89 -31.28
C GLY A 121 -3.90 36.32 -31.46
N LEU A 122 -4.03 34.99 -31.58
CA LEU A 122 -5.33 34.32 -31.46
C LEU A 122 -5.81 34.27 -30.02
N ARG A 123 -7.12 34.05 -29.85
CA ARG A 123 -7.82 34.08 -28.57
C ARG A 123 -7.25 33.08 -27.56
N ASN A 124 -6.93 31.87 -28.01
CA ASN A 124 -6.37 30.81 -27.20
C ASN A 124 -4.97 30.43 -27.72
N GLU A 125 -4.08 30.05 -26.81
CA GLU A 125 -2.70 29.65 -27.16
C GLU A 125 -2.62 28.23 -27.73
N LYS A 126 -3.58 27.38 -27.39
CA LYS A 126 -3.59 25.95 -27.73
C LYS A 126 -4.91 25.52 -28.36
N ARG A 127 -4.84 24.67 -29.38
CA ARG A 127 -6.03 24.17 -30.08
C ARG A 127 -6.97 23.36 -29.19
N PHE A 128 -6.46 22.64 -28.19
CA PHE A 128 -7.33 21.97 -27.23
C PHE A 128 -8.23 22.94 -26.44
N GLN A 129 -7.81 24.20 -26.24
CA GLN A 129 -8.62 25.21 -25.56
C GLN A 129 -9.77 25.68 -26.46
N ASP A 130 -9.53 25.78 -27.77
CA ASP A 130 -10.59 26.04 -28.75
C ASP A 130 -11.64 24.92 -28.73
N ILE A 131 -11.17 23.68 -28.66
CA ILE A 131 -12.03 22.48 -28.56
C ILE A 131 -12.83 22.49 -27.24
N GLU A 132 -12.22 22.84 -26.11
CA GLU A 132 -12.95 22.99 -24.85
C GLU A 132 -14.06 24.05 -24.93
N GLU A 133 -13.85 25.13 -25.69
CA GLU A 133 -14.87 26.16 -25.91
C GLU A 133 -16.02 25.66 -26.80
N LEU A 134 -15.72 24.90 -27.85
CA LEU A 134 -16.73 24.25 -28.69
C LEU A 134 -17.59 23.26 -27.89
N LEU A 135 -16.96 22.44 -27.05
CA LEU A 135 -17.67 21.48 -26.19
C LEU A 135 -18.59 22.20 -25.18
N LYS A 136 -18.13 23.32 -24.61
CA LYS A 136 -18.97 24.17 -23.73
C LYS A 136 -20.14 24.81 -24.47
N ALA A 137 -20.00 25.07 -25.76
CA ALA A 137 -21.06 25.59 -26.62
C ALA A 137 -22.06 24.51 -27.08
N GLY A 138 -21.83 23.24 -26.72
CA GLY A 138 -22.71 22.12 -27.08
C GLY A 138 -22.42 21.52 -28.45
N ILE A 139 -21.22 21.72 -29.01
CA ILE A 139 -20.80 21.20 -30.32
C ILE A 139 -19.90 19.98 -30.10
N ASP A 140 -20.24 18.83 -30.70
CA ASP A 140 -19.38 17.64 -30.64
C ASP A 140 -18.10 17.87 -31.46
N VAL A 141 -16.98 17.31 -31.01
CA VAL A 141 -15.69 17.50 -31.66
C VAL A 141 -14.99 16.17 -31.89
N TYR A 142 -14.57 15.94 -33.14
CA TYR A 142 -13.66 14.86 -33.51
C TYR A 142 -12.28 15.47 -33.80
N THR A 143 -11.24 14.89 -33.21
CA THR A 143 -9.87 15.40 -33.33
C THR A 143 -8.85 14.26 -33.41
N THR A 144 -7.63 14.56 -33.84
CA THR A 144 -6.54 13.58 -33.86
C THR A 144 -5.40 13.96 -32.94
N LEU A 145 -4.72 12.93 -32.42
CA LEU A 145 -3.61 13.10 -31.48
C LEU A 145 -2.54 12.03 -31.72
N ASN A 146 -1.27 12.41 -31.66
CA ASN A 146 -0.18 11.44 -31.51
C ASN A 146 0.23 11.28 -30.05
N ILE A 147 0.60 10.06 -29.65
CA ILE A 147 0.99 9.73 -28.27
C ILE A 147 2.15 10.60 -27.73
N GLN A 148 3.02 11.06 -28.62
CA GLN A 148 4.18 11.89 -28.31
C GLN A 148 3.85 13.26 -27.72
N HIS A 149 2.61 13.73 -27.91
CA HIS A 149 2.19 15.05 -27.45
C HIS A 149 1.58 15.04 -26.04
N LEU A 150 1.44 13.88 -25.40
CA LEU A 150 1.02 13.82 -24.00
C LEU A 150 2.17 14.26 -23.09
N GLU A 151 1.88 15.20 -22.17
CA GLU A 151 2.89 15.77 -21.27
C GLU A 151 3.60 14.68 -20.45
N SER A 152 2.84 13.75 -19.86
CA SER A 152 3.40 12.67 -19.01
C SER A 152 4.35 11.72 -19.73
N LEU A 153 4.28 11.67 -21.07
CA LEU A 153 5.07 10.75 -21.89
C LEU A 153 6.24 11.45 -22.58
N ASN A 154 6.43 12.75 -22.36
CA ASN A 154 7.40 13.55 -23.10
C ASN A 154 8.83 12.99 -22.97
N ASP A 155 9.33 12.83 -21.75
CA ASP A 155 10.70 12.37 -21.49
C ASP A 155 10.93 10.95 -22.03
N LEU A 156 9.92 10.09 -21.88
CA LEU A 156 9.97 8.70 -22.33
C LEU A 156 10.03 8.64 -23.87
N VAL A 157 9.21 9.43 -24.55
CA VAL A 157 9.18 9.51 -26.01
C VAL A 157 10.41 10.22 -26.56
N ALA A 158 10.92 11.27 -25.91
CA ALA A 158 12.15 11.96 -26.29
C ALA A 158 13.37 11.03 -26.20
N ASN A 159 13.43 10.18 -25.18
CA ASN A 159 14.50 9.19 -25.03
C ASN A 159 14.53 8.16 -26.16
N ILE A 160 13.37 7.72 -26.63
CA ILE A 160 13.20 6.73 -27.71
C ILE A 160 13.41 7.38 -29.07
N SER A 161 12.73 8.48 -29.33
CA SER A 161 12.69 9.15 -30.65
C SER A 161 13.91 10.02 -30.92
N LYS A 162 14.64 10.42 -29.85
CA LYS A 162 15.73 11.41 -29.87
C LYS A 162 15.33 12.79 -30.39
N ILE A 163 14.02 13.07 -30.41
CA ILE A 163 13.46 14.33 -30.88
C ILE A 163 12.70 14.98 -29.72
N GLU A 164 12.95 16.26 -29.51
CA GLU A 164 12.24 17.05 -28.52
C GLU A 164 10.87 17.47 -29.07
N VAL A 165 9.80 17.07 -28.37
CA VAL A 165 8.43 17.43 -28.74
C VAL A 165 8.06 18.74 -28.03
N LYS A 166 7.90 19.82 -28.81
CA LYS A 166 7.56 21.15 -28.31
C LYS A 166 6.06 21.33 -28.09
N GLU A 167 5.25 20.70 -28.94
CA GLU A 167 3.80 20.79 -28.86
C GLU A 167 3.24 19.70 -27.97
N ARG A 168 2.59 20.11 -26.88
CA ARG A 168 2.16 19.21 -25.81
C ARG A 168 0.76 19.56 -25.34
N ILE A 169 0.08 18.56 -24.79
CA ILE A 169 -1.21 18.70 -24.13
C ILE A 169 -1.19 18.07 -22.73
N PRO A 170 -1.95 18.61 -21.77
CA PRO A 170 -2.17 17.96 -20.49
C PRO A 170 -2.88 16.61 -20.67
N ASP A 171 -2.42 15.60 -19.94
CA ASP A 171 -3.02 14.26 -19.92
C ASP A 171 -4.52 14.25 -19.57
N ARG A 172 -4.99 15.22 -18.79
CA ARG A 172 -6.40 15.38 -18.42
C ARG A 172 -7.30 15.47 -19.66
N ILE A 173 -6.92 16.24 -20.67
CA ILE A 173 -7.71 16.41 -21.90
C ILE A 173 -7.89 15.05 -22.59
N PHE A 174 -6.83 14.26 -22.62
CA PHE A 174 -6.90 12.90 -23.12
C PHE A 174 -7.84 12.08 -22.24
N ASP A 175 -7.57 11.91 -20.95
CA ASP A 175 -8.31 11.00 -20.07
C ASP A 175 -9.82 11.32 -19.96
N GLU A 176 -10.18 12.60 -20.02
CA GLU A 176 -11.57 13.06 -19.91
C GLU A 176 -12.40 12.88 -21.19
N ALA A 177 -11.78 12.82 -22.38
CA ALA A 177 -12.48 12.73 -23.67
C ALA A 177 -13.48 11.56 -23.78
N ASP A 178 -14.71 11.76 -24.23
CA ASP A 178 -15.76 10.73 -24.21
C ASP A 178 -15.39 9.42 -24.91
N GLN A 179 -14.66 9.51 -26.02
CA GLN A 179 -14.18 8.32 -26.73
C GLN A 179 -12.75 8.52 -27.21
N VAL A 180 -11.94 7.47 -27.11
CA VAL A 180 -10.63 7.43 -27.75
C VAL A 180 -10.47 6.14 -28.53
N GLU A 181 -10.16 6.30 -29.80
CA GLU A 181 -9.98 5.21 -30.74
C GLU A 181 -8.52 5.16 -31.17
N LEU A 182 -7.88 4.00 -31.01
CA LEU A 182 -6.52 3.79 -31.47
C LEU A 182 -6.53 3.40 -32.94
N VAL A 183 -5.95 4.28 -33.76
CA VAL A 183 -5.70 4.01 -35.18
C VAL A 183 -4.32 3.37 -35.32
N ASP A 184 -4.32 2.03 -35.26
CA ASP A 184 -3.12 1.20 -35.25
C ASP A 184 -2.73 0.70 -36.65
N ILE A 185 -1.42 0.61 -36.89
CA ILE A 185 -0.82 0.06 -38.10
C ILE A 185 0.43 -0.72 -37.70
N GLU A 186 0.81 -1.76 -38.45
CA GLU A 186 2.06 -2.45 -38.16
C GLU A 186 3.27 -1.55 -38.48
N PRO A 187 4.30 -1.48 -37.61
CA PRO A 187 5.49 -0.66 -37.83
C PRO A 187 6.16 -0.85 -39.20
N ASN A 188 6.25 -2.09 -39.68
CA ASN A 188 6.83 -2.39 -40.99
C ASN A 188 6.00 -1.84 -42.16
N LYS A 189 4.66 -1.85 -42.04
CA LYS A 189 3.77 -1.24 -43.03
C LYS A 189 3.88 0.28 -43.00
N LEU A 190 4.02 0.88 -41.81
CA LEU A 190 4.23 2.32 -41.67
C LEU A 190 5.56 2.76 -42.28
N LEU A 191 6.64 2.01 -42.06
CA LEU A 191 7.94 2.24 -42.71
C LEU A 191 7.84 2.14 -44.23
N LYS A 192 7.14 1.13 -44.75
CA LYS A 192 6.92 0.98 -46.18
C LYS A 192 6.14 2.17 -46.75
N ARG A 193 5.08 2.63 -46.08
CA ARG A 193 4.34 3.85 -46.47
C ARG A 193 5.22 5.10 -46.48
N MET A 194 6.18 5.18 -45.57
CA MET A 194 7.17 6.26 -45.53
C MET A 194 8.13 6.19 -46.73
N GLN A 195 8.65 5.00 -47.04
CA GLN A 195 9.53 4.75 -48.19
C GLN A 195 8.84 5.00 -49.53
N ASP A 196 7.56 4.64 -49.64
CA ASP A 196 6.71 4.91 -50.80
C ASP A 196 6.37 6.40 -50.98
N GLY A 197 6.86 7.31 -50.10
CA GLY A 197 6.58 8.74 -50.17
C GLY A 197 5.16 9.15 -49.77
N LYS A 198 4.38 8.26 -49.14
CA LYS A 198 2.96 8.49 -48.78
C LYS A 198 2.77 9.31 -47.50
N ILE A 199 3.86 9.68 -46.81
CA ILE A 199 3.83 10.39 -45.51
C ILE A 199 4.56 11.74 -45.58
N TYR A 200 5.75 11.81 -46.18
CA TYR A 200 6.54 13.04 -46.36
C TYR A 200 7.17 13.09 -47.76
N LYS A 201 7.50 14.30 -48.24
CA LYS A 201 8.27 14.51 -49.49
C LYS A 201 9.69 13.93 -49.35
N GLU A 202 10.27 13.43 -50.45
CA GLU A 202 11.52 12.65 -50.47
C GLU A 202 12.68 13.23 -49.63
N LYS A 203 12.87 14.56 -49.64
CA LYS A 203 13.93 15.23 -48.88
C LYS A 203 13.71 15.18 -47.35
N GLN A 204 12.46 15.34 -46.89
CA GLN A 204 12.10 15.22 -45.47
C GLN A 204 12.00 13.75 -45.04
N ALA A 205 11.63 12.87 -45.97
CA ALA A 205 11.48 11.44 -45.71
C ALA A 205 12.79 10.78 -45.29
N LYS A 206 13.92 11.11 -45.95
CA LYS A 206 15.25 10.57 -45.59
C LYS A 206 15.68 10.94 -44.16
N LEU A 207 15.54 12.22 -43.79
CA LEU A 207 15.94 12.72 -42.46
C LEU A 207 15.05 12.15 -41.34
N ALA A 208 13.77 11.93 -41.64
CA ALA A 208 12.81 11.33 -40.72
C ALA A 208 13.02 9.80 -40.58
N LEU A 209 13.41 9.10 -41.65
CA LEU A 209 13.79 7.67 -41.64
C LEU A 209 15.09 7.42 -40.87
N GLU A 210 16.04 8.35 -40.91
CA GLU A 210 17.28 8.22 -40.14
C GLU A 210 17.05 8.35 -38.64
N ASN A 211 16.09 9.18 -38.23
CA ASN A 211 15.76 9.49 -36.84
C ASN A 211 14.46 8.81 -36.38
N PHE A 212 13.33 9.50 -36.44
CA PHE A 212 12.06 9.08 -35.81
C PHE A 212 11.52 7.73 -36.32
N PHE A 213 11.58 7.49 -37.63
CA PHE A 213 10.98 6.33 -38.30
C PHE A 213 11.97 5.17 -38.41
N ARG A 214 12.38 4.62 -37.26
CA ARG A 214 13.11 3.34 -37.14
C ARG A 214 12.18 2.27 -36.58
N GLN A 215 12.32 1.03 -37.04
CA GLN A 215 11.42 -0.07 -36.64
C GLN A 215 11.35 -0.23 -35.11
N GLU A 216 12.50 -0.26 -34.45
CA GLU A 216 12.60 -0.36 -32.98
C GLU A 216 11.85 0.77 -32.26
N ARG A 217 12.01 2.01 -32.73
CA ARG A 217 11.36 3.20 -32.15
C ARG A 217 9.84 3.15 -32.36
N LEU A 218 9.39 2.75 -33.54
CA LEU A 218 7.97 2.61 -33.85
C LEU A 218 7.31 1.48 -33.06
N ILE A 219 8.02 0.37 -32.81
CA ILE A 219 7.54 -0.70 -31.92
C ILE A 219 7.34 -0.15 -30.50
N ALA A 220 8.33 0.58 -29.97
CA ALA A 220 8.22 1.16 -28.63
C ALA A 220 7.09 2.20 -28.54
N LEU A 221 6.94 3.09 -29.51
CA LEU A 221 5.83 4.05 -29.56
C LEU A 221 4.47 3.36 -29.62
N ARG A 222 4.34 2.28 -30.41
CA ARG A 222 3.12 1.47 -30.47
C ARG A 222 2.80 0.82 -29.12
N GLU A 223 3.80 0.27 -28.44
CA GLU A 223 3.63 -0.27 -27.08
C GLU A 223 3.15 0.80 -26.10
N ILE A 224 3.76 1.99 -26.13
CA ILE A 224 3.37 3.11 -25.25
C ILE A 224 1.93 3.54 -25.52
N ALA A 225 1.53 3.64 -26.79
CA ALA A 225 0.16 4.01 -27.15
C ALA A 225 -0.87 2.98 -26.66
N LEU A 226 -0.58 1.69 -26.84
CA LEU A 226 -1.43 0.60 -26.34
C LEU A 226 -1.51 0.61 -24.81
N ARG A 227 -0.37 0.77 -24.12
CA ARG A 227 -0.32 0.84 -22.66
C ARG A 227 -1.09 2.06 -22.13
N ARG A 228 -0.94 3.23 -22.76
CA ARG A 228 -1.66 4.44 -22.34
C ARG A 228 -3.16 4.31 -22.52
N LEU A 229 -3.60 3.70 -23.63
CA LEU A 229 -5.02 3.39 -23.85
C LEU A 229 -5.55 2.41 -22.80
N ALA A 230 -4.80 1.35 -22.49
CA ALA A 230 -5.18 0.39 -21.45
C ALA A 230 -5.29 1.05 -20.06
N SER A 231 -4.33 1.91 -19.69
CA SER A 231 -4.39 2.68 -18.45
C SER A 231 -5.64 3.55 -18.35
N ARG A 232 -6.03 4.21 -19.45
CA ARG A 232 -7.26 5.00 -19.52
C ARG A 232 -8.52 4.15 -19.35
N VAL A 233 -8.59 2.99 -20.01
CA VAL A 233 -9.72 2.05 -19.86
C VAL A 233 -9.84 1.60 -18.41
N ASN A 234 -8.72 1.34 -17.73
CA ASN A 234 -8.71 1.00 -16.31
C ASN A 234 -9.20 2.14 -15.41
N LEU A 235 -8.79 3.38 -15.67
CA LEU A 235 -9.29 4.55 -14.93
C LEU A 235 -10.82 4.64 -15.05
N ARG A 236 -11.38 4.51 -16.25
CA ARG A 236 -12.84 4.54 -16.46
C ARG A 236 -13.58 3.37 -15.84
N ALA A 237 -13.02 2.17 -15.97
CA ALA A 237 -13.59 0.99 -15.31
C ALA A 237 -13.61 1.19 -13.79
N SER A 238 -12.58 1.81 -13.21
CA SER A 238 -12.53 2.09 -11.77
C SER A 238 -13.57 3.12 -11.31
N GLU A 239 -13.86 4.14 -12.12
CA GLU A 239 -14.92 5.11 -11.86
C GLU A 239 -16.31 4.46 -11.94
N GLN A 240 -16.55 3.63 -12.96
CA GLN A 240 -17.81 2.89 -13.12
C GLN A 240 -18.03 1.85 -12.00
N ARG A 241 -16.98 1.24 -11.45
CA ARG A 241 -17.08 0.36 -10.26
C ARG A 241 -17.57 1.07 -9.01
N LEU A 242 -17.29 2.37 -8.84
CA LEU A 242 -17.82 3.14 -7.70
C LEU A 242 -19.35 3.30 -7.81
N ILE A 243 -19.88 3.29 -9.03
CA ILE A 243 -21.30 3.47 -9.34
C ILE A 243 -22.05 2.12 -9.26
N ASN A 244 -21.47 1.05 -9.81
CA ASN A 244 -22.06 -0.28 -9.90
C ASN A 244 -21.33 -1.28 -8.98
N ASP A 245 -21.95 -1.63 -7.85
CA ASP A 245 -21.43 -2.62 -6.88
C ASP A 245 -21.43 -4.08 -7.43
N ASP A 246 -22.14 -4.34 -8.54
CA ASP A 246 -22.43 -5.69 -9.05
C ASP A 246 -21.43 -6.26 -10.08
N LEU A 247 -20.43 -5.48 -10.52
CA LEU A 247 -19.44 -5.94 -11.52
C LEU A 247 -18.03 -5.99 -10.92
N ALA A 248 -17.76 -7.08 -10.22
CA ALA A 248 -16.45 -7.45 -9.68
C ALA A 248 -15.45 -7.88 -10.78
N TYR A 249 -15.27 -7.07 -11.82
CA TYR A 249 -14.14 -7.23 -12.73
C TYR A 249 -12.97 -6.42 -12.18
N HIS A 250 -12.04 -7.05 -11.48
CA HIS A 250 -10.88 -6.38 -10.89
C HIS A 250 -9.75 -6.24 -11.91
N THR A 251 -9.38 -5.01 -12.31
CA THR A 251 -8.30 -4.78 -13.31
C THR A 251 -7.01 -4.20 -12.73
N GLY A 252 -6.96 -3.91 -11.42
CA GLY A 252 -5.72 -3.62 -10.72
C GLY A 252 -5.25 -4.88 -10.02
N GLU A 253 -4.11 -5.43 -10.42
CA GLU A 253 -3.55 -6.57 -9.72
C GLU A 253 -2.93 -6.13 -8.40
N HIS A 254 -3.25 -6.85 -7.32
CA HIS A 254 -2.64 -6.70 -6.01
C HIS A 254 -2.20 -8.08 -5.54
N ILE A 255 -0.90 -8.22 -5.32
CA ILE A 255 -0.28 -9.48 -4.92
C ILE A 255 0.06 -9.43 -3.43
N LEU A 256 -0.43 -10.43 -2.71
CA LEU A 256 -0.12 -10.63 -1.31
C LEU A 256 0.88 -11.78 -1.15
N VAL A 257 1.96 -11.55 -0.41
CA VAL A 257 2.87 -12.61 0.03
C VAL A 257 2.84 -12.76 1.53
N CYS A 258 2.71 -14.00 2.03
CA CYS A 258 2.83 -14.25 3.47
C CYS A 258 4.31 -14.45 3.84
N ILE A 259 4.84 -13.62 4.73
CA ILE A 259 6.23 -13.71 5.21
C ILE A 259 6.31 -14.67 6.41
N ASN A 260 7.29 -15.57 6.38
CA ASN A 260 7.75 -16.34 7.54
C ASN A 260 9.30 -16.37 7.54
N ALA A 261 9.92 -16.94 8.59
CA ALA A 261 11.38 -17.00 8.74
C ALA A 261 12.13 -17.75 7.62
N SER A 262 11.44 -18.52 6.77
CA SER A 262 12.05 -19.34 5.71
C SER A 262 11.68 -18.92 4.27
N ASN A 263 10.88 -17.85 4.10
CA ASN A 263 10.18 -17.55 2.85
C ASN A 263 10.93 -16.66 1.82
N ALA A 264 12.25 -16.47 1.91
CA ALA A 264 12.99 -15.54 1.02
C ALA A 264 12.74 -15.79 -0.49
N LYS A 265 12.67 -17.07 -0.91
CA LYS A 265 12.42 -17.43 -2.32
C LYS A 265 10.99 -17.11 -2.75
N VAL A 266 10.03 -17.22 -1.83
CA VAL A 266 8.61 -16.90 -2.05
C VAL A 266 8.45 -15.40 -2.21
N ILE A 267 9.13 -14.60 -1.39
CA ILE A 267 9.16 -13.13 -1.50
C ILE A 267 9.69 -12.70 -2.86
N ARG A 268 10.83 -13.26 -3.31
CA ARG A 268 11.38 -12.99 -4.66
C ARG A 268 10.46 -13.47 -5.79
N ALA A 269 9.67 -14.52 -5.59
CA ALA A 269 8.70 -14.99 -6.56
C ALA A 269 7.49 -14.04 -6.64
N ALA A 270 6.98 -13.60 -5.48
CA ALA A 270 5.90 -12.61 -5.40
C ALA A 270 6.32 -11.26 -5.98
N ALA A 271 7.55 -10.81 -5.72
CA ALA A 271 8.09 -9.59 -6.31
C ALA A 271 8.22 -9.68 -7.84
N ARG A 272 8.68 -10.82 -8.38
CA ARG A 272 8.70 -11.05 -9.83
C ARG A 272 7.32 -11.06 -10.45
N LEU A 273 6.34 -11.68 -9.78
CA LEU A 273 4.94 -11.63 -10.21
C LEU A 273 4.41 -10.20 -10.17
N ALA A 274 4.69 -9.46 -9.10
CA ALA A 274 4.19 -8.10 -8.95
C ALA A 274 4.78 -7.17 -10.02
N LEU A 275 6.06 -7.33 -10.34
CA LEU A 275 6.71 -6.59 -11.41
C LEU A 275 6.14 -6.96 -12.79
N ALA A 276 5.89 -8.25 -13.06
CA ALA A 276 5.33 -8.71 -14.33
C ALA A 276 3.88 -8.22 -14.56
N PHE A 277 3.09 -8.15 -13.49
CA PHE A 277 1.69 -7.70 -13.54
C PHE A 277 1.53 -6.19 -13.26
N HIS A 278 2.62 -5.46 -13.03
CA HIS A 278 2.59 -4.07 -12.53
C HIS A 278 1.65 -3.90 -11.34
N ALA A 279 1.65 -4.91 -10.46
CA ALA A 279 0.74 -5.04 -9.34
C ALA A 279 1.31 -4.38 -8.09
N LYS A 280 0.42 -3.90 -7.22
CA LYS A 280 0.81 -3.55 -5.85
C LYS A 280 1.31 -4.82 -5.15
N LEU A 281 2.39 -4.73 -4.39
CA LEU A 281 2.91 -5.83 -3.57
C LEU A 281 2.67 -5.53 -2.10
N SER A 282 1.99 -6.43 -1.41
CA SER A 282 1.83 -6.40 0.04
C SER A 282 2.41 -7.65 0.66
N ALA A 283 3.07 -7.49 1.81
CA ALA A 283 3.68 -8.57 2.53
C ALA A 283 3.07 -8.70 3.93
N LEU A 284 2.33 -9.79 4.13
CA LEU A 284 1.65 -10.12 5.37
C LEU A 284 2.59 -10.88 6.29
N TYR A 285 2.98 -10.26 7.40
CA TYR A 285 3.75 -10.88 8.46
C TYR A 285 2.82 -11.24 9.64
N ILE A 286 2.91 -12.50 10.08
CA ILE A 286 2.13 -13.02 11.22
C ILE A 286 3.05 -13.14 12.43
N LYS A 287 2.83 -12.30 13.44
CA LYS A 287 3.64 -12.27 14.67
C LYS A 287 3.17 -13.37 15.62
N ASN A 288 3.88 -14.51 15.63
CA ASN A 288 3.60 -15.60 16.56
C ASN A 288 4.45 -15.43 17.84
N PRO A 289 3.83 -15.27 19.03
CA PRO A 289 4.55 -15.04 20.29
C PRO A 289 5.44 -16.21 20.75
N ASN A 290 5.42 -17.36 20.06
CA ASN A 290 6.24 -18.53 20.39
C ASN A 290 7.46 -18.76 19.49
N ILE A 291 7.66 -17.98 18.42
CA ILE A 291 8.77 -18.18 17.47
C ILE A 291 9.88 -17.17 17.77
N LYS A 292 11.04 -17.66 18.22
CA LYS A 292 12.25 -16.86 18.57
C LYS A 292 13.16 -16.55 17.36
N GLU A 293 12.78 -16.93 16.15
CA GLU A 293 13.56 -16.67 14.93
C GLU A 293 13.32 -15.22 14.45
N GLU A 294 13.61 -14.23 15.32
CA GLU A 294 13.43 -12.79 15.02
C GLU A 294 14.37 -12.33 13.91
N LYS A 295 15.64 -12.78 13.89
CA LYS A 295 16.64 -12.32 12.91
C LYS A 295 16.32 -12.72 11.46
N ALA A 296 16.06 -14.00 11.19
CA ALA A 296 15.75 -14.48 9.84
C ALA A 296 14.43 -13.89 9.31
N LEU A 297 13.52 -13.56 10.21
CA LEU A 297 12.28 -12.89 9.88
C LEU A 297 12.51 -11.40 9.56
N GLU A 298 13.30 -10.69 10.36
CA GLU A 298 13.71 -9.30 10.09
C GLU A 298 14.38 -9.18 8.73
N GLU A 299 15.33 -10.07 8.41
CA GLU A 299 15.99 -10.13 7.09
C GLU A 299 14.96 -10.30 5.95
N ASN A 300 13.93 -11.13 6.15
CA ASN A 300 12.88 -11.32 5.15
C ASN A 300 11.92 -10.12 5.04
N ILE A 301 11.68 -9.40 6.15
CA ILE A 301 10.91 -8.16 6.14
C ILE A 301 11.69 -7.07 5.40
N GLU A 302 12.99 -6.94 5.66
CA GLU A 302 13.88 -6.03 4.93
C GLU A 302 13.94 -6.40 3.44
N LEU A 303 14.03 -7.69 3.12
CA LEU A 303 13.95 -8.17 1.74
C LEU A 303 12.64 -7.79 1.06
N ALA A 304 11.50 -7.93 1.74
CA ALA A 304 10.21 -7.50 1.20
C ALA A 304 10.15 -5.98 0.98
N LYS A 305 10.65 -5.19 1.93
CA LYS A 305 10.76 -3.73 1.80
C LYS A 305 11.66 -3.32 0.62
N SER A 306 12.73 -4.05 0.34
CA SER A 306 13.60 -3.78 -0.82
C SER A 306 12.88 -3.93 -2.17
N PHE A 307 11.75 -4.65 -2.20
CA PHE A 307 10.85 -4.76 -3.37
C PHE A 307 9.64 -3.84 -3.29
N ASP A 308 9.72 -2.77 -2.48
CA ASP A 308 8.65 -1.79 -2.28
C ASP A 308 7.32 -2.41 -1.79
N ALA A 309 7.42 -3.53 -1.05
CA ALA A 309 6.25 -4.20 -0.51
C ALA A 309 5.70 -3.44 0.71
N GLU A 310 4.39 -3.20 0.74
CA GLU A 310 3.72 -2.71 1.95
C GLU A 310 3.73 -3.81 3.02
N ILE A 311 4.32 -3.54 4.18
CA ILE A 311 4.42 -4.53 5.27
C ILE A 311 3.21 -4.43 6.19
N ILE A 312 2.43 -5.51 6.29
CA ILE A 312 1.27 -5.60 7.19
C ILE A 312 1.56 -6.62 8.28
N SER A 313 1.51 -6.21 9.53
CA SER A 313 1.61 -7.12 10.69
C SER A 313 0.22 -7.48 11.21
N VAL A 314 -0.06 -8.77 11.36
CA VAL A 314 -1.32 -9.23 11.97
C VAL A 314 -1.07 -10.22 13.10
N TYR A 315 -1.94 -10.16 14.11
CA TYR A 315 -1.87 -10.93 15.36
C TYR A 315 -3.13 -11.80 15.46
N ASP A 316 -3.01 -13.13 15.36
CA ASP A 316 -4.09 -14.07 15.68
C ASP A 316 -3.64 -15.53 15.68
N ASP A 317 -4.51 -16.38 16.23
CA ASP A 317 -4.38 -17.83 16.23
C ASP A 317 -4.90 -18.47 14.92
N ASP A 318 -5.83 -17.84 14.16
CA ASP A 318 -6.37 -18.35 12.86
C ASP A 318 -5.80 -17.59 11.65
N ILE A 319 -4.67 -18.09 11.16
CA ILE A 319 -3.91 -17.56 10.01
C ILE A 319 -4.75 -17.54 8.72
N ALA A 320 -5.51 -18.59 8.44
CA ALA A 320 -6.23 -18.71 7.17
C ALA A 320 -7.40 -17.72 7.09
N ARG A 321 -8.09 -17.49 8.22
CA ARG A 321 -9.13 -16.47 8.30
C ARG A 321 -8.58 -15.09 8.01
N GLN A 322 -7.47 -14.71 8.63
CA GLN A 322 -6.91 -13.37 8.46
C GLN A 322 -6.37 -13.13 7.06
N ILE A 323 -5.72 -14.12 6.45
CA ILE A 323 -5.29 -14.02 5.06
C ILE A 323 -6.53 -13.74 4.19
N ALA A 324 -7.62 -14.47 4.36
CA ALA A 324 -8.85 -14.28 3.57
C ALA A 324 -9.53 -12.91 3.82
N GLU A 325 -9.68 -12.51 5.08
CA GLU A 325 -10.28 -11.22 5.45
C GLU A 325 -9.45 -10.04 4.93
N TYR A 326 -8.13 -10.07 5.15
CA TYR A 326 -7.23 -9.03 4.65
C TYR A 326 -7.25 -8.97 3.13
N SER A 327 -7.22 -10.14 2.47
CA SER A 327 -7.23 -10.22 1.01
C SER A 327 -8.52 -9.67 0.42
N SER A 328 -9.65 -9.88 1.10
CA SER A 328 -10.95 -9.35 0.68
C SER A 328 -11.06 -7.84 0.88
N LEU A 329 -10.58 -7.32 2.02
CA LEU A 329 -10.62 -5.89 2.33
C LEU A 329 -9.64 -5.05 1.51
N SER A 330 -8.50 -5.65 1.15
CA SER A 330 -7.41 -4.96 0.44
C SER A 330 -7.44 -5.21 -1.07
N ASN A 331 -8.50 -5.82 -1.60
CA ASN A 331 -8.66 -6.16 -3.02
C ASN A 331 -7.46 -6.96 -3.58
N VAL A 332 -6.97 -7.93 -2.83
CA VAL A 332 -5.87 -8.81 -3.28
C VAL A 332 -6.40 -9.73 -4.38
N SER A 333 -5.78 -9.67 -5.56
CA SER A 333 -6.12 -10.54 -6.69
C SER A 333 -5.36 -11.86 -6.69
N LYS A 334 -4.15 -11.89 -6.09
CA LYS A 334 -3.27 -13.05 -6.09
C LYS A 334 -2.58 -13.22 -4.74
N ILE A 335 -2.55 -14.43 -4.20
CA ILE A 335 -1.85 -14.76 -2.95
C ILE A 335 -0.73 -15.74 -3.25
N VAL A 336 0.49 -15.41 -2.82
CA VAL A 336 1.69 -16.25 -3.01
C VAL A 336 2.08 -16.89 -1.68
N LEU A 337 2.08 -18.22 -1.65
CA LEU A 337 2.37 -19.04 -0.46
C LEU A 337 3.54 -19.98 -0.70
N GLY A 338 4.38 -20.17 0.32
CA GLY A 338 5.51 -21.10 0.28
C GLY A 338 5.14 -22.54 0.67
N LYS A 339 5.46 -23.51 -0.20
CA LYS A 339 5.36 -24.96 0.07
C LYS A 339 6.67 -25.46 0.67
N ASN A 340 6.61 -26.02 1.88
CA ASN A 340 7.77 -26.57 2.58
C ASN A 340 7.66 -28.11 2.68
N LYS A 341 8.76 -28.84 2.40
CA LYS A 341 8.76 -30.31 2.27
C LYS A 341 8.57 -31.07 3.59
N ASP A 342 8.98 -30.50 4.72
CA ASP A 342 9.04 -31.22 6.02
C ASP A 342 7.73 -31.25 6.81
N LYS A 343 6.67 -30.59 6.32
CA LYS A 343 5.33 -30.59 6.96
C LYS A 343 4.20 -30.65 5.94
N LYS A 344 4.10 -31.76 5.20
CA LYS A 344 3.04 -31.99 4.21
C LYS A 344 1.62 -31.68 4.77
N LYS A 345 1.27 -32.24 5.94
CA LYS A 345 -0.10 -32.14 6.48
C LYS A 345 -0.57 -30.76 6.98
N PHE A 346 0.33 -29.93 7.55
CA PHE A 346 -0.09 -28.71 8.29
C PHE A 346 -0.23 -27.44 7.42
N LYS A 347 0.37 -27.42 6.22
CA LYS A 347 0.27 -26.27 5.29
C LYS A 347 -0.68 -26.53 4.11
N GLU A 348 -0.91 -27.78 3.73
CA GLU A 348 -2.01 -28.15 2.81
C GLU A 348 -3.36 -27.70 3.38
N GLU A 349 -3.55 -27.84 4.70
CA GLU A 349 -4.74 -27.37 5.43
C GLU A 349 -4.92 -25.84 5.41
N ILE A 350 -3.83 -25.05 5.45
CA ILE A 350 -3.91 -23.57 5.35
C ILE A 350 -4.24 -23.15 3.92
N PHE A 351 -3.61 -23.78 2.92
CA PHE A 351 -3.89 -23.50 1.52
C PHE A 351 -5.35 -23.80 1.18
N GLU A 352 -5.84 -24.99 1.58
CA GLU A 352 -7.24 -25.39 1.40
C GLU A 352 -8.19 -24.49 2.19
N ALA A 353 -7.84 -24.12 3.43
CA ALA A 353 -8.66 -23.21 4.23
C ALA A 353 -8.73 -21.80 3.63
N VAL A 354 -7.64 -21.28 3.07
CA VAL A 354 -7.65 -19.98 2.36
C VAL A 354 -8.41 -20.09 1.05
N ALA A 355 -8.22 -21.15 0.26
CA ALA A 355 -8.96 -21.39 -0.97
C ALA A 355 -10.48 -21.47 -0.74
N LYS A 356 -10.90 -22.12 0.35
CA LYS A 356 -12.31 -22.22 0.73
C LYS A 356 -12.89 -20.89 1.22
N LYS A 357 -12.10 -20.07 1.91
CA LYS A 357 -12.54 -18.78 2.47
C LYS A 357 -12.43 -17.62 1.47
N ALA A 358 -11.63 -17.75 0.41
CA ALA A 358 -11.39 -16.73 -0.62
C ALA A 358 -11.41 -17.34 -2.04
N PRO A 359 -12.60 -17.74 -2.55
CA PRO A 359 -12.72 -18.45 -3.83
C PRO A 359 -12.41 -17.60 -5.07
N ASN A 360 -12.47 -16.27 -4.95
CA ASN A 360 -12.30 -15.33 -6.06
C ASN A 360 -10.84 -14.82 -6.20
N ILE A 361 -9.87 -15.46 -5.53
CA ILE A 361 -8.47 -15.02 -5.46
C ILE A 361 -7.55 -16.12 -5.96
N ASP A 362 -6.64 -15.80 -6.88
CA ASP A 362 -5.71 -16.79 -7.42
C ASP A 362 -4.64 -17.13 -6.36
N LEU A 363 -4.43 -18.42 -6.13
CA LEU A 363 -3.47 -18.92 -5.16
C LEU A 363 -2.25 -19.54 -5.85
N TYR A 364 -1.07 -18.96 -5.60
CA TYR A 364 0.21 -19.39 -6.16
C TYR A 364 1.06 -20.10 -5.11
N LEU A 365 1.47 -21.32 -5.41
CA LEU A 365 2.27 -22.14 -4.51
C LEU A 365 3.72 -22.24 -5.00
N VAL A 366 4.66 -21.69 -4.23
CA VAL A 366 6.10 -21.68 -4.58
C VAL A 366 6.83 -22.74 -3.78
N ASN A 367 7.49 -23.67 -4.46
CA ASN A 367 8.28 -24.72 -3.82
C ASN A 367 9.55 -24.16 -3.17
N GLU A 368 9.65 -24.35 -1.86
CA GLU A 368 10.88 -24.15 -1.09
C GLU A 368 11.71 -25.44 -1.15
N ASN A 369 12.89 -25.34 -1.75
CA ASN A 369 13.97 -26.25 -1.41
C ASN A 369 14.83 -25.45 -0.42
N GLN A 370 14.83 -25.82 0.86
CA GLN A 370 15.81 -25.29 1.82
C GLN A 370 16.69 -26.42 2.36
N ILE A 371 17.98 -26.10 2.42
CA ILE A 371 18.99 -26.72 3.27
C ILE A 371 18.52 -26.48 4.70
N SER A 372 18.28 -27.57 5.42
CA SER A 372 17.79 -27.55 6.79
C SER A 372 18.76 -26.79 7.70
N THR A 373 18.38 -25.62 8.21
CA THR A 373 19.05 -25.09 9.39
C THR A 373 18.56 -25.87 10.62
N PRO A 374 19.48 -26.33 11.48
CA PRO A 374 19.10 -27.11 12.65
C PRO A 374 18.35 -26.21 13.62
N LYS A 375 17.07 -26.53 13.86
CA LYS A 375 16.29 -25.88 14.92
C LYS A 375 16.96 -26.12 16.26
N ILE A 376 17.52 -25.07 16.85
CA ILE A 376 17.86 -25.06 18.26
C ILE A 376 16.54 -25.12 19.01
N ARG A 377 16.10 -26.33 19.39
CA ARG A 377 15.04 -26.51 20.38
C ARG A 377 15.54 -25.83 21.65
N SER A 378 15.05 -24.62 21.93
CA SER A 378 15.25 -24.03 23.25
C SER A 378 14.53 -24.94 24.24
N LYS A 379 15.28 -25.76 24.99
CA LYS A 379 14.75 -26.39 26.20
C LYS A 379 14.41 -25.24 27.13
N LYS A 380 13.14 -24.83 27.20
CA LYS A 380 12.67 -24.04 28.33
C LYS A 380 12.88 -24.91 29.55
N GLY A 381 13.70 -24.45 30.50
CA GLY A 381 13.85 -25.09 31.80
C GLY A 381 12.47 -25.24 32.45
N PHE A 382 12.29 -26.29 33.23
CA PHE A 382 11.08 -26.49 34.01
C PHE A 382 10.92 -25.31 34.99
N ASP A 383 9.77 -24.61 34.93
CA ASP A 383 9.47 -23.52 35.84
C ASP A 383 9.11 -24.07 37.23
N PHE A 384 10.15 -24.40 38.01
CA PHE A 384 10.00 -25.03 39.32
C PHE A 384 9.22 -24.15 40.30
N LEU A 385 9.38 -22.82 40.21
CA LEU A 385 8.66 -21.89 41.07
C LEU A 385 7.17 -21.83 40.73
N GLY A 386 6.82 -21.86 39.45
CA GLY A 386 5.43 -22.00 39.00
C GLY A 386 4.79 -23.30 39.50
N PHE A 387 5.51 -24.42 39.37
CA PHE A 387 5.06 -25.73 39.87
C PHE A 387 4.77 -25.69 41.38
N LEU A 388 5.69 -25.15 42.18
CA LEU A 388 5.56 -25.08 43.64
C LEU A 388 4.33 -24.25 44.09
N LYS A 389 4.06 -23.13 43.41
CA LYS A 389 2.90 -22.29 43.70
C LYS A 389 1.58 -23.01 43.39
N ILE A 390 1.51 -23.72 42.27
CA ILE A 390 0.30 -24.47 41.86
C ILE A 390 0.04 -25.63 42.80
N THR A 391 1.09 -26.36 43.20
CA THR A 391 0.96 -27.39 44.24
C THR A 391 0.47 -26.82 45.55
N GLY A 392 0.94 -25.62 45.94
CA GLY A 392 0.45 -24.93 47.14
C GLY A 392 -1.05 -24.65 47.10
N VAL A 393 -1.58 -24.19 45.95
CA VAL A 393 -3.03 -23.97 45.77
C VAL A 393 -3.82 -25.26 45.89
N LEU A 394 -3.34 -26.36 45.30
CA LEU A 394 -4.01 -27.66 45.38
C LEU A 394 -4.00 -28.22 46.81
N LEU A 395 -2.90 -28.06 47.56
CA LEU A 395 -2.83 -28.46 48.97
C LEU A 395 -3.81 -27.65 49.83
N LEU A 396 -3.88 -26.34 49.61
CA LEU A 396 -4.84 -25.48 50.30
C LEU A 396 -6.28 -25.89 49.99
N ALA A 397 -6.60 -26.17 48.73
CA ALA A 397 -7.92 -26.66 48.31
C ALA A 397 -8.27 -28.01 48.94
N THR A 398 -7.29 -28.92 49.04
CA THR A 398 -7.45 -30.22 49.70
C THR A 398 -7.74 -30.05 51.19
N PHE A 399 -7.02 -29.14 51.86
CA PHE A 399 -7.26 -28.81 53.27
C PHE A 399 -8.67 -28.26 53.49
N ILE A 400 -9.12 -27.31 52.65
CA ILE A 400 -10.48 -26.76 52.70
C ILE A 400 -11.52 -27.86 52.44
N ALA A 401 -11.28 -28.73 51.45
CA ALA A 401 -12.15 -29.86 51.14
C ALA A 401 -12.28 -30.83 52.32
N PHE A 402 -11.21 -31.11 53.07
CA PHE A 402 -11.26 -31.91 54.31
C PHE A 402 -12.12 -31.27 55.40
N VAL A 403 -12.01 -29.95 55.59
CA VAL A 403 -12.85 -29.21 56.53
C VAL A 403 -14.32 -29.35 56.13
N PHE A 404 -14.65 -29.14 54.86
CA PHE A 404 -16.01 -29.28 54.32
C PHE A 404 -16.55 -30.71 54.43
N HIS A 405 -15.69 -31.70 54.20
CA HIS A 405 -16.04 -33.10 54.37
C HIS A 405 -16.36 -33.43 55.83
N LYS A 406 -15.59 -32.89 56.80
CA LYS A 406 -15.85 -33.06 58.24
C LYS A 406 -17.20 -32.48 58.68
N PHE A 407 -17.68 -31.43 58.00
CA PHE A 407 -18.99 -30.83 58.24
C PHE A 407 -20.14 -31.53 57.48
N ASN A 408 -19.93 -32.74 56.95
CA ASN A 408 -20.96 -33.54 56.25
C ASN A 408 -21.62 -32.83 55.05
N THR A 409 -20.86 -31.99 54.35
CA THR A 409 -21.35 -31.31 53.14
C THR A 409 -21.50 -32.28 51.96
N GLN A 410 -22.38 -31.95 51.01
CA GLN A 410 -22.59 -32.76 49.81
C GLN A 410 -21.30 -32.93 48.99
N PRO A 411 -21.04 -34.10 48.39
CA PRO A 411 -19.84 -34.34 47.57
C PRO A 411 -19.66 -33.36 46.39
N SER A 412 -20.76 -32.80 45.89
CA SER A 412 -20.78 -31.77 44.84
C SER A 412 -20.01 -30.51 45.25
N ASN A 413 -20.08 -30.09 46.53
CA ASN A 413 -19.38 -28.91 47.03
C ASN A 413 -17.86 -29.10 47.02
N ILE A 414 -17.40 -30.34 47.28
CA ILE A 414 -15.97 -30.69 47.23
C ILE A 414 -15.44 -30.58 45.79
N VAL A 415 -16.20 -31.07 44.81
CA VAL A 415 -15.87 -30.93 43.38
C VAL A 415 -15.76 -29.44 42.99
N MET A 416 -16.68 -28.59 43.46
CA MET A 416 -16.62 -27.14 43.20
C MET A 416 -15.36 -26.48 43.76
N ILE A 417 -14.91 -26.87 44.97
CA ILE A 417 -13.66 -26.37 45.57
C ILE A 417 -12.45 -26.68 44.67
N PHE A 418 -12.37 -27.89 44.13
CA PHE A 418 -11.27 -28.26 43.23
C PHE A 418 -11.35 -27.55 41.87
N ILE A 419 -12.55 -27.36 41.30
CA ILE A 419 -12.71 -26.56 40.08
C ILE A 419 -12.24 -25.11 40.33
N LEU A 420 -12.60 -24.52 41.48
CA LEU A 420 -12.15 -23.19 41.87
C LEU A 420 -10.62 -23.13 42.06
N ALA A 421 -10.03 -24.17 42.63
CA ALA A 421 -8.57 -24.26 42.80
C ALA A 421 -7.84 -24.34 41.44
N VAL A 422 -8.36 -25.13 40.50
CA VAL A 422 -7.83 -25.20 39.12
C VAL A 422 -7.95 -23.83 38.44
N PHE A 423 -9.09 -23.16 38.60
CA PHE A 423 -9.28 -21.80 38.08
C PHE A 423 -8.29 -20.80 38.71
N ALA A 424 -8.13 -20.79 40.03
CA ALA A 424 -7.19 -19.92 40.74
C ALA A 424 -5.73 -20.18 40.31
N SER A 425 -5.36 -21.44 40.08
CA SER A 425 -4.02 -21.82 39.60
C SER A 425 -3.66 -21.18 38.26
N SER A 426 -4.66 -20.90 37.42
CA SER A 426 -4.47 -20.26 36.10
C SER A 426 -4.04 -18.79 36.17
N PHE A 427 -4.29 -18.09 37.28
CA PHE A 427 -3.82 -16.70 37.48
C PHE A 427 -2.32 -16.64 37.80
N ILE A 428 -1.80 -17.67 38.45
CA ILE A 428 -0.48 -17.67 39.06
C ILE A 428 0.63 -18.03 38.06
N SER A 429 0.35 -18.88 37.06
CA SER A 429 1.35 -19.28 36.08
C SER A 429 0.88 -19.19 34.62
N ASP A 430 1.80 -18.76 33.77
CA ASP A 430 1.58 -18.53 32.33
C ASP A 430 1.91 -19.76 31.46
N ASN A 431 2.30 -20.90 32.06
CA ASN A 431 2.73 -22.11 31.34
C ASN A 431 1.57 -23.09 31.03
N LYS A 432 1.52 -23.61 29.79
CA LYS A 432 0.40 -24.46 29.30
C LYS A 432 0.32 -25.80 30.04
N ILE A 433 1.48 -26.35 30.36
CA ILE A 433 1.63 -27.65 31.03
C ILE A 433 0.96 -27.63 32.41
N PHE A 434 0.92 -26.48 33.06
CA PHE A 434 0.37 -26.38 34.40
C PHE A 434 -1.16 -26.41 34.48
N ALA A 435 -1.86 -25.98 33.43
CA ALA A 435 -3.32 -26.13 33.35
C ALA A 435 -3.72 -27.61 33.27
N PHE A 436 -2.94 -28.41 32.51
CA PHE A 436 -3.12 -29.85 32.46
C PHE A 436 -2.73 -30.50 33.80
N TYR A 437 -1.61 -30.09 34.38
CA TYR A 437 -1.18 -30.58 35.69
C TYR A 437 -2.23 -30.35 36.79
N SER A 438 -2.75 -29.13 36.94
CA SER A 438 -3.70 -28.82 38.01
C SER A 438 -5.05 -29.51 37.83
N SER A 439 -5.55 -29.61 36.59
CA SER A 439 -6.80 -30.34 36.29
C SER A 439 -6.66 -31.85 36.50
N LEU A 440 -5.54 -32.45 36.09
CA LEU A 440 -5.31 -33.89 36.29
C LEU A 440 -5.09 -34.24 37.76
N VAL A 441 -4.21 -33.51 38.44
CA VAL A 441 -3.88 -33.78 39.85
C VAL A 441 -5.07 -33.52 40.76
N SER A 442 -5.91 -32.52 40.48
CA SER A 442 -7.12 -32.28 41.28
C SER A 442 -8.11 -33.44 41.21
N VAL A 443 -8.30 -34.07 40.04
CA VAL A 443 -9.13 -35.27 39.90
C VAL A 443 -8.53 -36.46 40.66
N LEU A 444 -7.21 -36.65 40.61
CA LEU A 444 -6.54 -37.72 41.35
C LEU A 444 -6.65 -37.53 42.87
N ILE A 445 -6.47 -36.30 43.36
CA ILE A 445 -6.65 -35.96 44.78
C ILE A 445 -8.10 -36.19 45.20
N TYR A 446 -9.06 -35.75 44.38
CA TYR A 446 -10.48 -35.94 44.66
C TYR A 446 -10.84 -37.43 44.78
N ASN A 447 -10.40 -38.24 43.81
CA ASN A 447 -10.60 -39.70 43.82
C ASN A 447 -9.99 -40.36 45.05
N PHE A 448 -8.73 -40.02 45.36
CA PHE A 448 -7.98 -40.70 46.41
C PHE A 448 -8.49 -40.37 47.83
N PHE A 449 -8.95 -39.15 48.09
CA PHE A 449 -9.31 -38.73 49.46
C PHE A 449 -10.81 -38.69 49.75
N PHE A 450 -11.67 -38.51 48.75
CA PHE A 450 -13.09 -38.15 48.99
C PHE A 450 -14.10 -39.11 48.37
N LEU A 451 -13.67 -40.14 47.64
CA LEU A 451 -14.57 -41.16 47.09
C LEU A 451 -14.32 -42.52 47.71
N GLU A 452 -15.40 -43.27 47.92
CA GLU A 452 -15.31 -44.63 48.47
C GLU A 452 -14.93 -45.63 47.38
N PRO A 453 -13.96 -46.54 47.63
CA PRO A 453 -13.16 -46.67 48.86
C PRO A 453 -12.05 -45.60 48.96
N ILE A 454 -12.03 -44.87 50.08
CA ILE A 454 -11.01 -43.84 50.36
C ILE A 454 -9.61 -44.46 50.40
N PHE A 455 -8.61 -43.67 50.00
CA PHE A 455 -7.22 -44.08 49.80
C PHE A 455 -7.02 -45.15 48.71
N SER A 456 -7.98 -45.28 47.79
CA SER A 456 -7.89 -46.10 46.60
C SER A 456 -8.07 -45.27 45.34
N LEU A 457 -7.49 -45.73 44.23
CA LEU A 457 -7.77 -45.19 42.89
C LEU A 457 -8.78 -46.05 42.10
N LYS A 458 -9.34 -47.09 42.73
CA LYS A 458 -10.32 -47.99 42.10
C LYS A 458 -11.68 -47.31 41.98
N VAL A 459 -12.21 -47.29 40.76
CA VAL A 459 -13.51 -46.70 40.46
C VAL A 459 -14.54 -47.81 40.28
N HIS A 460 -15.46 -47.94 41.23
CA HIS A 460 -16.48 -49.00 41.22
C HIS A 460 -17.82 -48.53 40.64
N ASP A 461 -18.17 -47.26 40.82
CA ASP A 461 -19.40 -46.66 40.30
C ASP A 461 -19.14 -45.93 38.97
N SER A 462 -19.96 -46.24 37.98
CA SER A 462 -20.02 -45.54 36.70
C SER A 462 -20.27 -44.03 36.85
N GLY A 463 -21.00 -43.59 37.89
CA GLY A 463 -21.25 -42.17 38.17
C GLY A 463 -19.98 -41.37 38.54
N ASN A 464 -18.99 -42.02 39.16
CA ASN A 464 -17.73 -41.38 39.53
C ASN A 464 -16.86 -41.09 38.30
N ILE A 465 -16.88 -41.97 37.29
CA ILE A 465 -16.16 -41.77 36.01
C ILE A 465 -16.70 -40.53 35.29
N ILE A 466 -18.02 -40.35 35.28
CA ILE A 466 -18.67 -39.16 34.68
C ILE A 466 -18.24 -37.90 35.42
N THR A 467 -18.21 -37.93 36.75
CA THR A 467 -17.77 -36.80 37.58
C THR A 467 -16.31 -36.43 37.31
N PHE A 468 -15.39 -37.40 37.26
CA PHE A 468 -13.98 -37.15 36.93
C PHE A 468 -13.79 -36.55 35.55
N THR A 469 -14.47 -37.10 34.55
CA THR A 469 -14.37 -36.64 33.17
C THR A 469 -14.90 -35.22 33.05
N THR A 470 -16.06 -34.94 33.67
CA THR A 470 -16.68 -33.61 33.65
C THR A 470 -15.82 -32.59 34.39
N MET A 471 -15.32 -32.93 35.58
CA MET A 471 -14.44 -32.08 36.39
C MET A 471 -13.13 -31.78 35.65
N PHE A 472 -12.52 -32.78 35.02
CA PHE A 472 -11.32 -32.58 34.20
C PHE A 472 -11.59 -31.64 33.02
N ILE A 473 -12.66 -31.88 32.25
CA ILE A 473 -13.02 -31.06 31.08
C ILE A 473 -13.32 -29.62 31.51
N VAL A 474 -14.16 -29.42 32.52
CA VAL A 474 -14.54 -28.09 33.01
C VAL A 474 -13.32 -27.35 33.57
N GLY A 475 -12.52 -28.02 34.41
CA GLY A 475 -11.29 -27.44 34.97
C GLY A 475 -10.26 -27.10 33.89
N PHE A 476 -10.07 -27.97 32.90
CA PHE A 476 -9.14 -27.74 31.81
C PHE A 476 -9.60 -26.62 30.88
N LEU A 477 -10.88 -26.61 30.48
CA LEU A 477 -11.46 -25.57 29.63
C LEU A 477 -11.41 -24.20 30.31
N THR A 478 -11.78 -24.13 31.60
CA THR A 478 -11.70 -22.89 32.38
C THR A 478 -10.26 -22.38 32.48
N ALA A 479 -9.30 -23.23 32.79
CA ALA A 479 -7.89 -22.85 32.84
C ALA A 479 -7.34 -22.38 31.48
N VAL A 480 -7.73 -23.02 30.38
CA VAL A 480 -7.37 -22.62 29.01
C VAL A 480 -8.01 -21.28 28.63
N PHE A 481 -9.28 -21.08 28.96
CA PHE A 481 -10.01 -19.85 28.64
C PHE A 481 -9.47 -18.65 29.43
N THR A 482 -9.26 -18.80 30.74
CA THR A 482 -8.69 -17.74 31.59
C THR A 482 -7.31 -17.31 31.11
N ARG A 483 -6.48 -18.27 30.69
CA ARG A 483 -5.18 -17.97 30.08
C ARG A 483 -5.32 -17.15 28.80
N ARG A 484 -6.25 -17.51 27.89
CA ARG A 484 -6.49 -16.75 26.67
C ARG A 484 -6.92 -15.32 26.98
N LEU A 485 -7.85 -15.15 27.93
CA LEU A 485 -8.28 -13.83 28.39
C LEU A 485 -7.13 -13.00 28.98
N LYS A 486 -6.23 -13.60 29.78
CA LYS A 486 -5.07 -12.91 30.36
C LYS A 486 -4.09 -12.43 29.29
N LEU A 487 -3.83 -13.26 28.28
CA LEU A 487 -2.96 -12.90 27.15
C LEU A 487 -3.57 -11.76 26.34
N GLN A 488 -4.86 -11.85 26.00
CA GLN A 488 -5.59 -10.80 25.29
C GLN A 488 -5.62 -9.49 26.09
N SER A 489 -5.91 -9.54 27.40
CA SER A 489 -5.93 -8.37 28.26
C SER A 489 -4.58 -7.66 28.31
N LYS A 490 -3.48 -8.40 28.48
CA LYS A 490 -2.12 -7.84 28.47
C LYS A 490 -1.80 -7.13 27.15
N GLU A 491 -2.25 -7.67 26.03
CA GLU A 491 -2.08 -7.06 24.71
C GLU A 491 -2.98 -5.83 24.52
N LEU A 492 -4.23 -5.89 24.98
CA LEU A 492 -5.16 -4.76 24.96
C LEU A 492 -4.64 -3.59 25.79
N THR A 493 -4.08 -3.85 26.99
CA THR A 493 -3.45 -2.80 27.81
C THR A 493 -2.27 -2.16 27.09
N LYS A 494 -1.41 -2.95 26.43
CA LYS A 494 -0.30 -2.40 25.63
C LYS A 494 -0.79 -1.54 24.47
N ARG A 495 -1.84 -1.97 23.78
CA ARG A 495 -2.47 -1.20 22.69
C ARG A 495 -3.08 0.09 23.21
N ALA A 496 -3.87 0.03 24.28
CA ALA A 496 -4.47 1.20 24.91
C ALA A 496 -3.41 2.21 25.36
N TYR A 497 -2.33 1.73 26.00
CA TYR A 497 -1.21 2.57 26.40
C TYR A 497 -0.51 3.24 25.20
N ARG A 498 -0.25 2.48 24.12
CA ARG A 498 0.30 3.03 22.87
C ARG A 498 -0.60 4.12 22.28
N THR A 499 -1.89 3.84 22.14
CA THR A 499 -2.87 4.79 21.59
C THR A 499 -2.97 6.03 22.47
N ALA A 500 -2.98 5.89 23.79
CA ALA A 500 -3.02 7.01 24.72
C ALA A 500 -1.79 7.94 24.57
N ILE A 501 -0.58 7.37 24.49
CA ILE A 501 0.65 8.17 24.31
C ILE A 501 0.64 8.90 22.96
N LEU A 502 0.22 8.24 21.89
CA LEU A 502 0.18 8.85 20.56
C LEU A 502 -0.88 9.95 20.48
N LEU A 503 -2.06 9.75 21.06
CA LEU A 503 -3.10 10.79 21.12
C LEU A 503 -2.67 11.97 22.00
N GLU A 504 -2.12 11.70 23.19
CA GLU A 504 -1.59 12.74 24.08
C GLU A 504 -0.50 13.57 23.37
N ASN A 505 0.39 12.90 22.62
CA ASN A 505 1.39 13.59 21.83
C ASN A 505 0.77 14.42 20.70
N SER A 506 -0.17 13.85 19.96
CA SER A 506 -0.86 14.54 18.86
C SER A 506 -1.57 15.81 19.35
N GLU A 507 -2.27 15.72 20.47
CA GLU A 507 -2.93 16.87 21.10
C GLU A 507 -1.93 17.95 21.54
N LYS A 508 -0.79 17.56 22.13
CA LYS A 508 0.25 18.50 22.54
C LYS A 508 0.92 19.16 21.34
N LEU A 509 1.31 18.38 20.33
CA LEU A 509 1.94 18.89 19.10
C LEU A 509 0.98 19.78 18.30
N ALA A 510 -0.33 19.53 18.33
CA ALA A 510 -1.32 20.39 17.68
C ALA A 510 -1.46 21.79 18.32
N ARG A 511 -1.07 21.95 19.60
CA ARG A 511 -1.15 23.23 20.32
C ARG A 511 0.12 24.08 20.20
N VAL A 512 1.20 23.49 19.71
CA VAL A 512 2.50 24.14 19.54
C VAL A 512 2.41 25.24 18.48
N LYS A 513 2.91 26.43 18.80
CA LYS A 513 2.89 27.58 17.88
C LYS A 513 4.27 27.95 17.32
N SER A 514 5.34 27.42 17.91
CA SER A 514 6.71 27.74 17.51
C SER A 514 7.57 26.49 17.31
N LYS A 515 8.61 26.61 16.48
CA LYS A 515 9.57 25.51 16.24
C LYS A 515 10.33 25.14 17.50
N GLN A 516 10.67 26.11 18.34
CA GLN A 516 11.39 25.86 19.58
C GLN A 516 10.52 25.04 20.56
N GLU A 517 9.26 25.44 20.71
CA GLU A 517 8.29 24.72 21.54
C GLU A 517 8.01 23.30 20.99
N LEU A 518 8.06 23.10 19.67
CA LEU A 518 7.93 21.76 19.06
C LEU A 518 9.05 20.82 19.50
N TRP A 519 10.31 21.29 19.41
CA TRP A 519 11.47 20.49 19.82
C TRP A 519 11.49 20.25 21.32
N GLU A 520 11.07 21.24 22.12
CA GLU A 520 10.93 21.10 23.57
C GLU A 520 9.88 20.05 23.96
N GLN A 521 8.71 20.07 23.33
CA GLN A 521 7.67 19.06 23.57
C GLN A 521 8.13 17.66 23.14
N LEU A 522 8.71 17.53 21.95
CA LEU A 522 9.20 16.25 21.44
C LEU A 522 10.29 15.66 22.33
N GLY A 523 11.26 16.48 22.76
CA GLY A 523 12.35 16.08 23.64
C GLY A 523 11.86 15.62 25.01
N ASN A 524 10.93 16.37 25.62
CA ASN A 524 10.34 16.00 26.91
C ASN A 524 9.51 14.71 26.83
N GLN A 525 8.75 14.51 25.74
CA GLN A 525 7.95 13.30 25.56
C GLN A 525 8.84 12.07 25.31
N ALA A 526 9.91 12.22 24.50
CA ALA A 526 10.89 11.16 24.28
C ALA A 526 11.65 10.79 25.57
N LEU A 527 12.05 11.79 26.37
CA LEU A 527 12.66 11.59 27.68
C LEU A 527 11.73 10.83 28.63
N LYS A 528 10.44 11.19 28.68
CA LYS A 528 9.44 10.51 29.51
C LYS A 528 9.19 9.06 29.07
N LEU A 529 9.19 8.78 27.76
CA LEU A 529 8.95 7.46 27.19
C LEU A 529 10.14 6.50 27.43
N LEU A 530 11.36 7.00 27.24
CA LEU A 530 12.57 6.18 27.25
C LEU A 530 13.28 6.20 28.60
N ASN A 531 13.08 7.26 29.39
CA ASN A 531 13.85 7.56 30.61
C ASN A 531 15.37 7.54 30.36
N LEU A 532 15.78 8.06 29.18
CA LEU A 532 17.16 8.14 28.72
C LEU A 532 17.48 9.56 28.26
N PRO A 533 18.74 10.03 28.36
CA PRO A 533 19.13 11.34 27.84
C PRO A 533 18.90 11.45 26.33
N ILE A 534 18.26 12.54 25.92
CA ILE A 534 17.90 12.83 24.53
C ILE A 534 18.60 14.11 24.06
N ILE A 535 19.09 14.06 22.83
CA ILE A 535 19.67 15.20 22.11
C ILE A 535 18.84 15.41 20.85
N ILE A 536 18.43 16.64 20.56
CA ILE A 536 17.76 16.97 19.30
C ILE A 536 18.64 17.97 18.55
N TYR A 537 18.93 17.67 17.28
CA TYR A 537 19.64 18.53 16.35
C TYR A 537 18.66 19.03 15.29
N PRO A 538 18.07 20.23 15.44
CA PRO A 538 17.23 20.82 14.40
C PRO A 538 18.06 21.12 13.15
N ILE A 539 17.47 21.05 11.97
CA ILE A 539 18.14 21.38 10.70
C ILE A 539 17.70 22.77 10.22
N ASN A 540 18.65 23.62 9.85
CA ASN A 540 18.39 24.91 9.22
C ASN A 540 18.16 24.79 7.70
N LYS A 541 17.69 25.87 7.05
CA LYS A 541 17.38 25.91 5.60
C LYS A 541 18.52 25.43 4.68
N ASN A 542 19.77 25.47 5.14
CA ASN A 542 20.96 25.04 4.40
C ASN A 542 21.38 23.58 4.68
N ASN A 543 20.51 22.77 5.31
CA ASN A 543 20.77 21.36 5.65
C ASN A 543 21.91 21.14 6.67
N ILE A 544 22.27 22.19 7.41
CA ILE A 544 23.27 22.17 8.48
C ILE A 544 22.55 22.05 9.83
N LEU A 545 23.08 21.20 10.72
CA LEU A 545 22.59 21.07 12.09
C LEU A 545 22.73 22.38 12.87
N SER A 546 21.65 22.80 13.52
CA SER A 546 21.59 23.91 14.47
C SER A 546 22.12 23.51 15.84
N LYS A 547 22.18 24.47 16.77
CA LYS A 547 22.56 24.24 18.16
C LYS A 547 21.73 23.08 18.77
N PRO A 548 22.36 22.05 19.35
CA PRO A 548 21.64 20.92 19.92
C PRO A 548 20.82 21.32 21.13
N LEU A 549 19.61 20.77 21.22
CA LEU A 549 18.70 20.87 22.36
C LEU A 549 18.84 19.61 23.22
N LEU A 550 18.92 19.78 24.53
CA LEU A 550 19.27 18.72 25.47
C LEU A 550 18.15 18.46 26.47
N PHE A 551 17.78 17.20 26.63
CA PHE A 551 16.73 16.76 27.55
C PHE A 551 17.27 15.62 28.40
N PHE A 552 17.28 15.83 29.71
CA PHE A 552 17.81 14.87 30.70
C PHE A 552 17.14 15.08 32.05
N ASN A 553 17.01 14.00 32.83
CA ASN A 553 16.46 14.08 34.19
C ASN A 553 17.53 14.53 35.20
N ASP A 554 18.70 13.87 35.29
CA ASP A 554 19.77 14.26 36.26
C ASP A 554 21.24 14.01 35.79
N ASP A 555 21.48 13.15 34.79
CA ASP A 555 22.84 12.70 34.41
C ASP A 555 23.54 13.62 33.39
N LYS A 556 23.99 14.82 33.82
CA LYS A 556 24.79 15.73 32.97
C LYS A 556 26.13 15.16 32.49
N GLN A 557 26.69 14.16 33.16
CA GLN A 557 28.02 13.62 32.85
C GLN A 557 28.04 12.77 31.57
N MET A 558 26.97 12.01 31.28
CA MET A 558 26.93 11.14 30.09
C MET A 558 26.81 11.93 28.76
N LEU A 559 26.28 13.16 28.83
CA LEU A 559 26.14 14.02 27.65
C LEU A 559 27.48 14.58 27.17
N LYS A 560 28.50 14.72 28.05
CA LYS A 560 29.80 15.31 27.67
C LYS A 560 30.51 14.55 26.55
N ASN A 561 30.33 13.23 26.46
CA ASN A 561 30.96 12.39 25.44
C ASN A 561 30.21 12.40 24.10
N CYS A 562 28.98 12.93 24.06
CA CYS A 562 28.12 12.95 22.86
C CYS A 562 28.25 14.26 22.04
N PHE A 563 29.19 15.15 22.41
CA PHE A 563 29.49 16.40 21.69
C PHE A 563 30.85 16.38 20.97
N SER A 564 31.47 15.20 20.80
CA SER A 564 32.68 15.12 19.98
C SER A 564 32.36 15.49 18.53
N ALA A 565 33.38 15.94 17.79
CA ALA A 565 33.23 16.25 16.37
C ALA A 565 32.70 15.03 15.57
N ASP A 566 33.08 13.82 16.00
CA ASP A 566 32.63 12.56 15.40
C ASP A 566 31.12 12.32 15.57
N GLU A 567 30.57 12.60 16.75
CA GLU A 567 29.13 12.42 17.03
C GLU A 567 28.26 13.41 16.26
N ILE A 568 28.74 14.66 16.10
CA ILE A 568 28.07 15.66 15.28
C ILE A 568 28.13 15.26 13.80
N ALA A 569 29.24 14.68 13.34
CA ALA A 569 29.38 14.16 11.98
C ALA A 569 28.44 12.97 11.73
N ILE A 570 28.25 12.08 12.71
CA ILE A 570 27.28 10.98 12.64
C ILE A 570 25.86 11.54 12.53
N ALA A 571 25.48 12.51 13.36
CA ALA A 571 24.18 13.16 13.26
C ALA A 571 23.95 13.84 11.90
N GLN A 572 24.99 14.49 11.35
CA GLN A 572 24.94 15.11 10.02
C GLN A 572 24.80 14.05 8.92
N TRP A 573 25.47 12.90 9.06
CA TRP A 573 25.33 11.77 8.14
C TRP A 573 23.89 11.23 8.15
N VAL A 574 23.27 11.08 9.32
CA VAL A 574 21.86 10.67 9.45
C VAL A 574 20.93 11.69 8.78
N ALA A 575 21.19 12.98 8.97
CA ALA A 575 20.41 14.05 8.35
C ALA A 575 20.43 13.96 6.81
N THR A 576 21.60 13.66 6.22
CA THR A 576 21.79 13.58 4.77
C THR A 576 21.26 12.27 4.18
N ASN A 577 21.49 11.13 4.83
CA ASN A 577 21.18 9.81 4.28
C ASN A 577 19.80 9.27 4.66
N LYS A 578 19.08 9.92 5.61
CA LYS A 578 17.74 9.49 6.05
C LYS A 578 17.70 8.07 6.65
N GLU A 579 18.83 7.63 7.18
CA GLU A 579 18.98 6.30 7.77
C GLU A 579 19.46 6.40 9.22
N ARG A 580 19.02 5.46 10.06
CA ARG A 580 19.48 5.37 11.45
C ARG A 580 20.97 4.99 11.51
N ALA A 581 21.69 5.58 12.45
CA ALA A 581 23.11 5.26 12.68
C ALA A 581 23.45 5.29 14.17
N GLY A 582 24.64 4.80 14.52
CA GLY A 582 25.18 4.83 15.88
C GLY A 582 25.07 3.50 16.61
N VAL A 583 25.13 3.55 17.95
CA VAL A 583 25.15 2.34 18.78
C VAL A 583 23.91 1.46 18.53
N CYS A 584 24.11 0.14 18.52
CA CYS A 584 23.08 -0.87 18.16
C CYS A 584 22.59 -0.81 16.70
N THR A 585 23.33 -0.19 15.78
CA THR A 585 23.06 -0.25 14.34
C THR A 585 24.24 -0.81 13.55
N ASN A 586 24.03 -1.19 12.29
CA ASN A 586 25.10 -1.65 11.40
C ASN A 586 25.97 -0.49 10.86
N THR A 587 25.51 0.75 11.02
CA THR A 587 26.14 1.95 10.46
C THR A 587 26.74 2.76 11.61
N LEU A 588 28.07 2.85 11.66
CA LEU A 588 28.82 3.58 12.70
C LEU A 588 28.51 3.08 14.15
N PRO A 589 28.67 1.77 14.43
CA PRO A 589 28.29 1.15 15.72
C PRO A 589 29.09 1.64 16.93
N ASN A 590 30.23 2.29 16.69
CA ASN A 590 31.15 2.78 17.73
C ASN A 590 30.69 4.10 18.38
N ALA A 591 29.61 4.71 17.89
CA ALA A 591 29.03 5.91 18.47
C ALA A 591 28.56 5.70 19.93
N ASN A 592 28.40 6.78 20.67
CA ASN A 592 27.92 6.80 22.04
C ASN A 592 26.39 6.93 22.13
N ALA A 593 25.74 7.40 21.06
CA ALA A 593 24.29 7.53 20.95
C ALA A 593 23.74 6.86 19.69
N MET A 594 22.46 6.52 19.75
CA MET A 594 21.68 6.06 18.59
C MET A 594 20.99 7.26 17.96
N TYR A 595 21.21 7.49 16.67
CA TYR A 595 20.70 8.64 15.93
C TYR A 595 19.60 8.22 14.97
N LEU A 596 18.47 8.94 15.02
CA LEU A 596 17.30 8.73 14.17
C LEU A 596 16.91 10.03 13.48
N PRO A 597 16.53 9.98 12.18
CA PRO A 597 16.05 11.16 11.47
C PRO A 597 14.61 11.51 11.87
N ILE A 598 14.29 12.80 11.79
CA ILE A 598 12.96 13.36 11.99
C ILE A 598 12.50 13.90 10.62
N GLU A 599 11.50 13.27 10.01
CA GLU A 599 11.19 13.45 8.58
C GLU A 599 9.72 13.84 8.35
N ASP A 600 9.47 14.66 7.32
CA ASP A 600 8.12 15.04 6.86
C ASP A 600 7.65 14.27 5.61
N GLY A 601 8.36 13.19 5.25
CA GLY A 601 8.15 12.37 4.06
C GLY A 601 9.07 12.70 2.88
N GLU A 602 9.52 13.96 2.73
CA GLU A 602 10.41 14.37 1.64
C GLU A 602 11.76 14.90 2.13
N LYS A 603 11.82 15.57 3.30
CA LYS A 603 13.04 16.19 3.83
C LYS A 603 13.23 15.90 5.32
N THR A 604 14.48 15.74 5.72
CA THR A 604 14.87 15.64 7.13
C THR A 604 14.82 17.03 7.77
N LYS A 605 14.17 17.14 8.93
CA LYS A 605 13.92 18.41 9.65
C LYS A 605 14.72 18.51 10.93
N GLY A 606 15.15 17.37 11.46
CA GLY A 606 16.04 17.27 12.59
C GLY A 606 16.54 15.84 12.75
N VAL A 607 17.43 15.66 13.71
CA VAL A 607 17.94 14.35 14.12
C VAL A 607 17.81 14.23 15.62
N ILE A 608 17.28 13.11 16.12
CA ILE A 608 17.27 12.79 17.54
C ILE A 608 18.40 11.82 17.85
N GLY A 609 19.20 12.13 18.86
CA GLY A 609 20.21 11.27 19.46
C GLY A 609 19.74 10.74 20.80
N ILE A 610 19.85 9.42 21.01
CA ILE A 610 19.41 8.72 22.22
C ILE A 610 20.64 8.09 22.86
N VAL A 611 20.97 8.51 24.07
CA VAL A 611 22.14 7.98 24.79
C VAL A 611 21.75 6.68 25.49
N LEU A 612 22.17 5.54 24.93
CA LEU A 612 21.83 4.22 25.47
C LEU A 612 22.75 3.87 26.65
N LYS A 613 22.17 3.81 27.86
CA LYS A 613 22.88 3.32 29.04
C LYS A 613 23.29 1.85 28.80
N GLU A 614 24.59 1.56 28.99
CA GLU A 614 25.19 0.22 28.78
C GLU A 614 25.09 -0.34 27.35
N LYS A 615 24.88 0.51 26.33
CA LYS A 615 24.76 0.08 24.91
C LYS A 615 23.71 -1.00 24.68
N ARG A 616 22.66 -1.05 25.51
CA ARG A 616 21.55 -2.01 25.34
C ARG A 616 20.57 -1.50 24.28
N PRO A 617 20.06 -2.36 23.38
CA PRO A 617 19.09 -1.95 22.38
C PRO A 617 17.77 -1.53 23.05
N LEU A 618 17.06 -0.60 22.40
CA LEU A 618 15.71 -0.21 22.81
C LEU A 618 14.76 -1.40 22.66
N GLN A 619 13.76 -1.50 23.55
CA GLN A 619 12.70 -2.48 23.37
C GLN A 619 11.85 -2.11 22.14
N ASP A 620 11.49 -3.09 21.31
CA ASP A 620 10.68 -2.88 20.09
C ASP A 620 9.47 -1.97 20.32
N PHE A 621 8.77 -2.18 21.43
CA PHE A 621 7.60 -1.41 21.81
C PHE A 621 7.90 0.09 21.98
N GLN A 622 9.01 0.44 22.62
CA GLN A 622 9.42 1.83 22.83
C GLN A 622 9.91 2.47 21.53
N TYR A 623 10.64 1.71 20.71
CA TYR A 623 11.12 2.16 19.41
C TYR A 623 9.98 2.47 18.44
N GLU A 624 8.96 1.59 18.36
CA GLU A 624 7.78 1.80 17.52
C GLU A 624 7.00 3.07 17.89
N ILE A 625 6.83 3.33 19.19
CA ILE A 625 6.18 4.56 19.66
C ILE A 625 7.04 5.77 19.32
N LEU A 626 8.33 5.72 19.63
CA LEU A 626 9.26 6.81 19.34
C LEU A 626 9.27 7.17 17.86
N SER A 627 9.38 6.19 16.97
CA SER A 627 9.37 6.42 15.52
C SER A 627 8.10 7.13 15.04
N ALA A 628 6.94 6.77 15.61
CA ALA A 628 5.69 7.46 15.30
C ALA A 628 5.68 8.92 15.80
N LEU A 629 6.20 9.18 17.01
CA LEU A 629 6.33 10.54 17.56
C LEU A 629 7.25 11.41 16.67
N LEU A 630 8.36 10.86 16.17
CA LEU A 630 9.30 11.57 15.29
C LEU A 630 8.66 11.93 13.95
N ASN A 631 7.94 11.00 13.32
CA ASN A 631 7.25 11.25 12.05
C ASN A 631 6.17 12.33 12.22
N GLU A 632 5.39 12.26 13.31
CA GLU A 632 4.36 13.27 13.58
C GLU A 632 4.96 14.67 13.80
N ALA A 633 6.06 14.75 14.55
CA ALA A 633 6.79 16.00 14.73
C ALA A 633 7.39 16.51 13.42
N GLY A 634 7.93 15.63 12.59
CA GLY A 634 8.44 15.96 11.26
C GLY A 634 7.37 16.59 10.38
N VAL A 635 6.19 15.99 10.28
CA VAL A 635 5.04 16.56 9.56
C VAL A 635 4.63 17.91 10.14
N ARG A 636 4.56 18.06 11.48
CA ARG A 636 4.20 19.34 12.09
C ARG A 636 5.19 20.46 11.87
N THR A 637 6.48 20.17 11.69
CA THR A 637 7.41 21.21 11.28
C THR A 637 6.99 21.84 9.95
N ARG A 638 6.53 21.03 8.96
CA ARG A 638 6.10 21.52 7.64
C ARG A 638 4.95 22.52 7.74
N ASP A 639 3.94 22.23 8.55
CA ASP A 639 2.77 23.11 8.74
C ASP A 639 3.15 24.46 9.36
N ILE A 640 4.08 24.47 10.32
CA ILE A 640 4.58 25.68 10.98
C ILE A 640 5.48 26.51 10.06
N PHE A 641 6.01 25.92 8.97
CA PHE A 641 6.82 26.64 7.96
C PHE A 641 5.96 27.34 6.87
N LEU A 642 4.65 27.10 6.81
CA LEU A 642 3.72 27.68 5.82
C LEU A 642 2.89 28.87 6.36
N LEU A 643 3.01 29.17 7.65
CA LEU A 643 2.62 30.44 8.28
C LEU A 643 3.85 31.35 8.37
#